data_AF-A0A925X6H1-F1
#
_entry.id   AF-A0A925X6H1-F1
#
_cell.length_a   1.000
_cell.length_b   1.000
_cell.length_c   1.000
_cell.angle_alpha   90.00
_cell.angle_beta   90.00
_cell.angle_gamma   90.00
#
_symmetry.space_group_name_H-M   'P 1'
#
loop_
_entity.id
_entity.type
_entity.pdbx_description
1 polymer ?
#
loop_
_entity_poly.entity_id
_entity_poly.type
_entity_poly.pdbx_seq_one_letter_code
_entity_poly.pdbx_strand_id
1 'polypeptide(L)'
;MSKENTRQQASRSHSTQIISAAAIATLAIASVALAQVPVVDGVRDVNNTYGAAVAVQTVQTQFGDANPNGGSELDAGYVKVVGGKLYLMATGNIESNFNKNVFFFDTRAGGQNVMRADNPGNDFGAMNKYAGMTFDAGFEADYAMWFGHDGTTAYLHFAELNTNGGGFGDDVGSIALSSSAGSATVGGQFGRPLVNFGLDNSNIAGVTGGTGAADPVAAAAVTTGTELGIELPAIGATENFKVMVGVNAGGNDFWSNQFLGGLPADTANLGNPMTVNFNNYGGDQFFNVAYAAPLSQWTVAGNGNWTENPKWSAGSPNGIDARAVLGTLGGAGAKVVTLDTNVRLASLTFDNTAGYTIAASGGNVLTIAGNGATPAVVVTSGNHSIGAPLTLGNTTNFTIAAGSTLDVTGALTATNQTIVKAGDGTLQVPNVRAAGVHVSAGTVRVATNGGDTGASEMNNLSFDGGYAAPVGTFDLRDNDLIVHAGSPENAAAQAANLSTAIAFARNAGAWDRAGLTSSAAAAATPRNKTLGVLTGAEYHVPTPGATFNGLTVADTDVLVKFTYYGDTDFNGLVDFYDYSRIDAGFNNNRTGWFNGDVDSNGIVDFDDYSLIDQAFNTQSGTLRRAMSYLDGSDRSDAGMDTPQLQLVMQHLGQFGEQYAAGFLASVPEPTSALVFGGIAAMFAGRRRRAR
;
A
#
# COMPACT_ATOMS: atom_id res chain seq x y z
N MET A 1 -67.65 11.45 51.98
CA MET A 1 -67.48 12.82 52.49
C MET A 1 -66.99 12.68 53.93
N SER A 2 -65.91 13.37 54.32
CA SER A 2 -65.06 13.05 55.50
C SER A 2 -64.27 11.72 55.34
N LYS A 3 -63.00 11.50 55.75
CA LYS A 3 -62.09 12.09 56.79
C LYS A 3 -62.49 11.72 58.24
N GLU A 4 -61.64 11.49 59.26
CA GLU A 4 -60.18 11.27 59.48
C GLU A 4 -59.99 10.88 61.00
N ASN A 5 -58.83 10.55 61.63
CA ASN A 5 -57.41 10.54 61.28
C ASN A 5 -56.54 9.61 62.21
N THR A 6 -55.24 9.46 61.88
CA THR A 6 -54.06 9.31 62.79
C THR A 6 -53.79 8.00 63.59
N ARG A 7 -52.49 7.66 63.62
CA ARG A 7 -51.78 6.56 64.31
C ARG A 7 -51.70 6.74 65.85
N GLN A 8 -51.55 5.67 66.64
CA GLN A 8 -50.27 5.27 67.29
C GLN A 8 -50.35 4.10 68.31
N GLN A 9 -49.15 3.61 68.68
CA GLN A 9 -48.76 2.71 69.79
C GLN A 9 -49.08 1.19 69.70
N ALA A 10 -48.07 0.42 70.11
CA ALA A 10 -48.04 -1.03 70.31
C ALA A 10 -48.16 -1.32 71.83
N SER A 11 -48.06 -2.54 72.40
CA SER A 11 -47.35 -3.76 71.99
C SER A 11 -47.76 -4.94 72.90
N ARG A 12 -47.66 -6.18 72.38
CA ARG A 12 -47.03 -7.37 73.01
C ARG A 12 -47.63 -8.68 72.49
N SER A 13 -46.88 -9.41 71.66
CA SER A 13 -46.97 -10.88 71.60
C SER A 13 -45.62 -11.48 71.19
N HIS A 14 -45.24 -12.52 71.92
CA HIS A 14 -44.06 -13.38 71.81
C HIS A 14 -43.39 -13.47 70.42
N SER A 15 -42.12 -13.10 70.35
CA SER A 15 -41.21 -13.38 69.23
C SER A 15 -40.13 -14.38 69.65
N THR A 16 -40.21 -15.60 69.13
CA THR A 16 -39.16 -16.63 69.28
C THR A 16 -37.91 -16.20 68.52
N GLN A 17 -36.72 -16.38 69.14
CA GLN A 17 -35.45 -16.14 68.45
C GLN A 17 -35.19 -17.21 67.39
N ILE A 18 -35.01 -16.80 66.14
CA ILE A 18 -34.33 -17.57 65.10
C ILE A 18 -33.20 -16.68 64.59
N ILE A 19 -31.98 -17.21 64.58
CA ILE A 19 -30.77 -16.47 64.22
C ILE A 19 -30.63 -16.47 62.69
N SER A 20 -30.71 -15.30 62.07
CA SER A 20 -30.44 -15.13 60.64
C SER A 20 -28.96 -15.35 60.35
N ALA A 21 -28.60 -16.52 59.83
CA ALA A 21 -27.27 -16.78 59.30
C ALA A 21 -27.06 -15.95 58.02
N ALA A 22 -26.21 -14.92 58.09
CA ALA A 22 -25.83 -14.13 56.92
C ALA A 22 -24.89 -14.95 56.03
N ALA A 23 -25.41 -15.52 54.94
CA ALA A 23 -24.60 -16.18 53.93
C ALA A 23 -23.76 -15.13 53.17
N ILE A 24 -22.51 -14.97 53.56
CA ILE A 24 -21.52 -14.17 52.80
C ILE A 24 -21.20 -14.96 51.53
N ALA A 25 -21.98 -14.71 50.47
CA ALA A 25 -21.65 -15.16 49.13
C ALA A 25 -20.38 -14.44 48.69
N THR A 26 -19.24 -15.13 48.77
CA THR A 26 -17.95 -14.63 48.28
C THR A 26 -18.06 -14.55 46.77
N LEU A 27 -18.28 -13.34 46.24
CA LEU A 27 -18.31 -13.10 44.80
C LEU A 27 -16.89 -13.28 44.27
N ALA A 28 -16.58 -14.50 43.86
CA ALA A 28 -15.34 -14.83 43.17
C ALA A 28 -15.36 -14.17 41.79
N ILE A 29 -14.97 -12.89 41.75
CA ILE A 29 -14.61 -12.22 40.51
C ILE A 29 -13.40 -12.96 39.98
N ALA A 30 -13.62 -13.86 39.02
CA ALA A 30 -12.56 -14.42 38.21
C ALA A 30 -11.96 -13.26 37.43
N SER A 31 -10.88 -12.67 37.96
CA SER A 31 -10.03 -11.75 37.24
C SER A 31 -9.52 -12.47 36.01
N VAL A 32 -10.08 -12.12 34.84
CA VAL A 32 -9.53 -12.58 33.57
C VAL A 32 -8.11 -12.03 33.52
N ALA A 33 -7.13 -12.92 33.68
CA ALA A 33 -5.73 -12.54 33.60
C ALA A 33 -5.49 -12.04 32.18
N LEU A 34 -5.36 -10.73 32.03
CA LEU A 34 -4.89 -10.13 30.79
C LEU A 34 -3.53 -10.76 30.48
N ALA A 35 -3.37 -11.29 29.28
CA ALA A 35 -2.11 -11.90 28.88
C ALA A 35 -1.01 -10.85 28.99
N GLN A 36 -0.07 -11.03 29.92
CA GLN A 36 1.01 -10.08 30.12
C GLN A 36 1.80 -9.94 28.81
N VAL A 37 1.96 -8.70 28.38
CA VAL A 37 2.73 -8.32 27.20
C VAL A 37 4.17 -8.10 27.65
N PRO A 38 5.18 -8.69 26.99
CA PRO A 38 6.58 -8.44 27.33
C PRO A 38 6.92 -6.95 27.27
N VAL A 39 7.64 -6.48 28.27
CA VAL A 39 8.41 -5.24 28.17
C VAL A 39 9.62 -5.55 27.31
N VAL A 40 9.77 -4.86 26.17
CA VAL A 40 10.94 -5.05 25.30
C VAL A 40 12.06 -4.13 25.76
N ASP A 41 12.93 -4.66 26.61
CA ASP A 41 14.10 -3.94 27.15
C ASP A 41 15.41 -4.74 27.11
N GLY A 42 15.37 -6.01 26.72
CA GLY A 42 16.54 -6.90 26.73
C GLY A 42 16.61 -7.79 27.97
N VAL A 43 15.62 -7.72 28.87
CA VAL A 43 15.53 -8.56 30.08
C VAL A 43 14.30 -9.48 30.01
N ARG A 44 14.55 -10.79 29.97
CA ARG A 44 13.52 -11.85 29.90
C ARG A 44 12.56 -11.78 31.09
N ASP A 45 11.39 -11.21 30.84
CA ASP A 45 10.30 -10.99 31.78
C ASP A 45 9.85 -12.29 32.50
N VAL A 46 10.30 -12.48 33.76
CA VAL A 46 10.26 -13.77 34.50
C VAL A 46 8.90 -14.15 35.09
N ASN A 47 7.89 -13.27 35.07
CA ASN A 47 6.60 -13.49 35.73
C ASN A 47 5.57 -14.21 34.84
N ASN A 48 5.97 -15.31 34.19
CA ASN A 48 5.13 -16.10 33.25
C ASN A 48 4.62 -15.28 32.03
N THR A 49 5.37 -14.21 31.69
CA THR A 49 5.15 -13.41 30.48
C THR A 49 5.64 -14.18 29.25
N TYR A 50 6.91 -14.58 29.25
CA TYR A 50 7.41 -15.62 28.37
C TYR A 50 7.04 -17.02 28.90
N GLY A 51 6.97 -18.00 28.01
CA GLY A 51 6.77 -19.40 28.36
C GLY A 51 8.06 -20.10 28.78
N ALA A 52 8.05 -21.44 28.69
CA ALA A 52 9.30 -22.21 28.69
C ALA A 52 10.17 -21.81 27.49
N ALA A 53 11.48 -22.11 27.57
CA ALA A 53 12.39 -21.93 26.45
C ALA A 53 11.91 -22.74 25.22
N VAL A 54 11.87 -22.10 24.05
CA VAL A 54 11.63 -22.79 22.76
C VAL A 54 12.91 -23.39 22.19
N ALA A 55 14.06 -22.94 22.70
CA ALA A 55 15.41 -23.34 22.33
C ALA A 55 16.35 -23.13 23.52
N VAL A 56 17.32 -24.02 23.72
CA VAL A 56 18.40 -23.88 24.72
C VAL A 56 19.69 -24.40 24.08
N GLN A 57 20.80 -23.70 24.29
CA GLN A 57 22.06 -23.97 23.64
C GLN A 57 22.61 -25.35 23.99
N THR A 58 23.18 -26.00 22.98
CA THR A 58 23.74 -27.34 23.04
C THR A 58 25.26 -27.36 22.92
N VAL A 59 25.86 -26.30 22.35
CA VAL A 59 27.31 -26.21 22.13
C VAL A 59 27.95 -24.96 22.77
N GLN A 60 29.15 -25.15 23.34
CA GLN A 60 30.03 -24.08 23.81
C GLN A 60 30.36 -23.06 22.71
N THR A 61 30.66 -21.82 23.08
CA THR A 61 30.95 -20.72 22.12
C THR A 61 32.41 -20.69 21.69
N GLN A 62 32.65 -20.55 20.38
CA GLN A 62 33.96 -20.18 19.81
C GLN A 62 34.05 -18.69 19.43
N PHE A 63 33.07 -17.87 19.80
CA PHE A 63 33.04 -16.42 19.55
C PHE A 63 33.23 -15.58 20.84
N GLY A 64 33.84 -16.20 21.86
CA GLY A 64 34.11 -15.59 23.16
C GLY A 64 33.03 -15.95 24.18
N ASP A 65 33.49 -16.42 25.33
CA ASP A 65 32.74 -16.60 26.59
C ASP A 65 32.53 -15.21 27.22
N ALA A 66 31.31 -14.87 27.64
CA ALA A 66 31.08 -13.58 28.31
C ALA A 66 31.97 -13.39 29.55
N ASN A 67 32.40 -14.47 30.19
CA ASN A 67 33.18 -14.46 31.43
C ASN A 67 34.65 -14.87 31.19
N PRO A 68 35.66 -14.03 31.51
CA PRO A 68 35.60 -12.69 32.10
C PRO A 68 35.76 -11.55 31.08
N ASN A 69 35.85 -11.85 29.78
CA ASN A 69 36.37 -10.93 28.76
C ASN A 69 35.32 -10.35 27.79
N GLY A 70 34.06 -10.79 27.89
CA GLY A 70 33.06 -10.53 26.86
C GLY A 70 33.23 -11.42 25.63
N GLY A 71 32.16 -11.53 24.84
CA GLY A 71 32.09 -12.38 23.67
C GLY A 71 30.73 -12.32 22.98
N SER A 72 30.52 -13.21 22.01
CA SER A 72 29.22 -13.41 21.36
C SER A 72 28.75 -14.84 21.57
N GLU A 73 27.62 -15.00 22.24
CA GLU A 73 27.07 -16.29 22.67
C GLU A 73 25.54 -16.25 22.71
N LEU A 74 24.91 -17.40 22.47
CA LEU A 74 23.45 -17.55 22.49
C LEU A 74 23.09 -18.70 23.43
N ASP A 75 22.40 -18.39 24.52
CA ASP A 75 22.07 -19.34 25.59
C ASP A 75 20.70 -19.99 25.43
N ALA A 76 19.64 -19.20 25.22
CA ALA A 76 18.28 -19.70 25.16
C ALA A 76 17.33 -18.75 24.42
N GLY A 77 16.36 -19.35 23.72
CA GLY A 77 15.30 -18.66 23.01
C GLY A 77 13.98 -18.75 23.76
N TYR A 78 13.28 -17.63 23.89
CA TYR A 78 11.93 -17.55 24.47
C TYR A 78 11.03 -16.79 23.52
N VAL A 79 9.81 -17.28 23.32
CA VAL A 79 8.83 -16.66 22.42
C VAL A 79 7.50 -16.46 23.14
N LYS A 80 6.86 -15.33 22.84
CA LYS A 80 5.48 -15.03 23.22
C LYS A 80 4.76 -14.39 22.04
N VAL A 81 3.64 -14.97 21.61
CA VAL A 81 2.71 -14.30 20.70
C VAL A 81 1.56 -13.70 21.52
N VAL A 82 1.33 -12.39 21.38
CA VAL A 82 0.21 -11.69 22.04
C VAL A 82 -0.14 -10.41 21.26
N GLY A 83 -1.44 -10.14 21.10
CA GLY A 83 -1.93 -8.91 20.46
C GLY A 83 -1.54 -8.73 18.99
N GLY A 84 -1.28 -9.81 18.25
CA GLY A 84 -0.79 -9.76 16.86
C GLY A 84 0.70 -9.42 16.71
N LYS A 85 1.46 -9.46 17.80
CA LYS A 85 2.92 -9.33 17.80
C LYS A 85 3.61 -10.63 18.20
N LEU A 86 4.72 -10.92 17.52
CA LEU A 86 5.76 -11.82 17.97
C LEU A 86 6.67 -11.04 18.92
N TYR A 87 6.89 -11.60 20.11
CA TYR A 87 7.96 -11.22 21.00
C TYR A 87 8.95 -12.39 21.08
N LEU A 88 10.23 -12.11 20.86
CA LEU A 88 11.31 -13.09 20.83
C LEU A 88 12.48 -12.54 21.65
N MET A 89 12.86 -13.29 22.68
CA MET A 89 14.04 -13.04 23.50
C MET A 89 15.10 -14.10 23.21
N ALA A 90 16.30 -13.66 22.87
CA ALA A 90 17.50 -14.49 22.68
C ALA A 90 18.54 -14.09 23.75
N THR A 91 18.65 -14.89 24.81
CA THR A 91 19.55 -14.60 25.93
C THR A 91 21.00 -14.91 25.59
N GLY A 92 21.94 -14.18 26.17
CA GLY A 92 23.39 -14.29 25.92
C GLY A 92 24.02 -12.93 25.66
N ASN A 93 25.10 -12.88 24.87
CA ASN A 93 25.87 -11.68 24.58
C ASN A 93 26.19 -11.51 23.09
N ILE A 94 26.59 -10.31 22.71
CA ILE A 94 27.05 -9.97 21.36
C ILE A 94 28.15 -8.91 21.43
N GLU A 95 29.30 -9.13 20.79
CA GLU A 95 30.43 -8.22 20.87
C GLU A 95 30.14 -6.84 20.24
N SER A 96 30.72 -5.78 20.82
CA SER A 96 30.65 -4.39 20.32
C SER A 96 31.59 -4.13 19.14
N ASN A 97 31.77 -5.11 18.26
CA ASN A 97 32.63 -5.10 17.08
C ASN A 97 31.82 -5.27 15.78
N PHE A 98 30.52 -4.93 15.84
CA PHE A 98 29.50 -5.21 14.83
C PHE A 98 29.19 -6.68 14.55
N ASN A 99 29.62 -7.66 15.37
CA ASN A 99 29.05 -9.02 15.34
C ASN A 99 27.52 -8.96 15.45
N LYS A 100 26.85 -9.92 14.80
CA LYS A 100 25.41 -9.84 14.50
C LYS A 100 24.65 -11.03 15.03
N ASN A 101 23.55 -10.78 15.75
CA ASN A 101 22.47 -11.76 15.82
C ASN A 101 21.65 -11.63 14.54
N VAL A 102 21.43 -12.75 13.85
CA VAL A 102 20.67 -12.83 12.61
C VAL A 102 19.47 -13.75 12.85
N PHE A 103 18.28 -13.26 12.55
CA PHE A 103 16.99 -13.89 12.75
C PHE A 103 16.35 -14.14 11.38
N PHE A 104 16.24 -15.39 10.96
CA PHE A 104 15.50 -15.77 9.77
C PHE A 104 14.11 -16.28 10.15
N PHE A 105 13.10 -15.90 9.37
CA PHE A 105 11.72 -16.32 9.55
C PHE A 105 11.23 -16.99 8.27
N ASP A 106 10.68 -18.20 8.42
CA ASP A 106 9.97 -18.98 7.41
C ASP A 106 8.51 -19.01 7.87
N THR A 107 7.64 -18.28 7.17
CA THR A 107 6.33 -17.84 7.69
C THR A 107 5.15 -18.09 6.75
N ARG A 108 5.44 -18.47 5.51
CA ARG A 108 4.50 -18.80 4.44
C ARG A 108 5.16 -19.80 3.48
N ALA A 109 4.40 -20.34 2.52
CA ALA A 109 5.00 -21.08 1.42
C ALA A 109 5.72 -20.11 0.48
N GLY A 110 7.03 -20.27 0.30
CA GLY A 110 7.87 -19.31 -0.42
C GLY A 110 9.33 -19.36 0.03
N GLY A 111 9.90 -18.19 0.34
CA GLY A 111 11.26 -18.06 0.86
C GLY A 111 12.39 -18.66 0.03
N GLN A 112 13.55 -18.83 0.68
CA GLN A 112 14.78 -19.41 0.13
C GLN A 112 15.34 -20.49 1.08
N ASN A 113 15.39 -21.76 0.66
CA ASN A 113 16.21 -22.78 1.35
C ASN A 113 17.70 -22.66 1.02
N VAL A 114 18.03 -22.33 -0.24
CA VAL A 114 19.39 -21.95 -0.66
C VAL A 114 19.41 -20.45 -0.88
N MET A 115 20.21 -19.74 -0.08
CA MET A 115 20.33 -18.28 -0.15
C MET A 115 20.86 -17.83 -1.51
N ARG A 116 20.26 -16.77 -2.05
CA ARG A 116 20.58 -16.21 -3.37
C ARG A 116 21.58 -15.04 -3.30
N ALA A 117 22.05 -14.62 -4.47
CA ALA A 117 23.00 -13.52 -4.69
C ALA A 117 22.35 -12.24 -5.28
N ASP A 118 21.02 -12.20 -5.37
CA ASP A 118 20.18 -11.11 -5.87
C ASP A 118 19.14 -10.64 -4.82
N ASN A 119 19.47 -10.82 -3.54
CA ASN A 119 18.71 -10.32 -2.39
C ASN A 119 18.89 -8.81 -2.17
N PRO A 120 18.08 -8.16 -1.32
CA PRO A 120 18.21 -6.73 -1.03
C PRO A 120 19.63 -6.26 -0.62
N GLY A 121 19.96 -5.02 -1.00
CA GLY A 121 21.31 -4.46 -0.93
C GLY A 121 21.68 -3.73 0.36
N ASN A 122 20.81 -3.68 1.37
CA ASN A 122 21.06 -3.02 2.65
C ASN A 122 22.15 -3.71 3.49
N ASP A 123 22.71 -2.99 4.47
CA ASP A 123 23.94 -3.38 5.21
C ASP A 123 25.04 -3.93 4.29
N PHE A 124 25.43 -3.14 3.28
CA PHE A 124 26.46 -3.47 2.29
C PHE A 124 26.22 -4.79 1.53
N GLY A 125 24.94 -5.16 1.35
CA GLY A 125 24.50 -6.39 0.71
C GLY A 125 24.62 -7.62 1.61
N ALA A 126 24.33 -7.48 2.91
CA ALA A 126 24.47 -8.53 3.93
C ALA A 126 23.93 -9.90 3.49
N MET A 127 22.67 -9.96 3.05
CA MET A 127 22.01 -11.21 2.65
C MET A 127 22.61 -11.85 1.39
N ASN A 128 23.34 -11.08 0.57
CA ASN A 128 24.07 -11.59 -0.59
C ASN A 128 25.43 -12.20 -0.23
N LYS A 129 25.96 -11.93 0.97
CA LYS A 129 27.15 -12.64 1.50
C LYS A 129 26.85 -14.10 1.84
N TYR A 130 25.58 -14.41 2.11
CA TYR A 130 25.11 -15.75 2.41
C TYR A 130 24.81 -16.59 1.15
N ALA A 131 25.01 -16.06 -0.06
CA ALA A 131 24.70 -16.76 -1.31
C ALA A 131 25.34 -18.16 -1.39
N GLY A 132 24.53 -19.21 -1.59
CA GLY A 132 24.96 -20.62 -1.56
C GLY A 132 24.80 -21.31 -0.21
N MET A 133 24.59 -20.57 0.89
CA MET A 133 24.20 -21.14 2.18
C MET A 133 22.90 -21.93 2.05
N THR A 134 22.87 -23.15 2.58
CA THR A 134 21.70 -24.04 2.52
C THR A 134 21.14 -24.26 3.93
N PHE A 135 19.93 -23.80 4.20
CA PHE A 135 19.20 -24.04 5.45
C PHE A 135 18.79 -25.52 5.61
N ASP A 136 18.37 -25.89 6.82
CA ASP A 136 17.83 -27.21 7.14
C ASP A 136 16.67 -27.63 6.21
N ALA A 137 16.51 -28.94 6.02
CA ALA A 137 15.46 -29.52 5.20
C ALA A 137 14.07 -29.10 5.70
N GLY A 138 13.35 -28.32 4.89
CA GLY A 138 12.04 -27.79 5.25
C GLY A 138 12.07 -26.43 5.96
N PHE A 139 13.22 -25.72 5.94
CA PHE A 139 13.31 -24.29 6.24
C PHE A 139 13.62 -23.51 4.95
N GLU A 140 12.72 -22.63 4.55
CA GLU A 140 12.77 -21.76 3.38
C GLU A 140 12.54 -20.31 3.85
N ALA A 141 13.62 -19.54 4.03
CA ALA A 141 13.55 -18.24 4.70
C ALA A 141 12.79 -17.20 3.86
N ASP A 142 11.67 -16.68 4.36
CA ASP A 142 10.90 -15.59 3.75
C ASP A 142 11.47 -14.21 4.09
N TYR A 143 11.95 -14.06 5.33
CA TYR A 143 12.39 -12.79 5.88
C TYR A 143 13.65 -12.97 6.73
N ALA A 144 14.48 -11.92 6.77
CA ALA A 144 15.61 -11.79 7.67
C ALA A 144 15.52 -10.47 8.44
N MET A 145 15.86 -10.52 9.72
CA MET A 145 16.22 -9.35 10.52
C MET A 145 17.59 -9.58 11.14
N TRP A 146 18.38 -8.53 11.25
CA TRP A 146 19.65 -8.59 11.96
C TRP A 146 19.97 -7.25 12.61
N PHE A 147 20.82 -7.31 13.62
CA PHE A 147 21.42 -6.12 14.20
C PHE A 147 22.88 -6.37 14.55
N GLY A 148 23.68 -5.30 14.60
CA GLY A 148 25.01 -5.27 15.21
C GLY A 148 25.23 -3.95 15.94
N HIS A 149 26.27 -3.85 16.77
CA HIS A 149 26.52 -2.64 17.57
C HIS A 149 28.01 -2.30 17.76
N ASP A 150 28.27 -1.03 18.07
CA ASP A 150 29.61 -0.49 18.39
C ASP A 150 29.83 -0.27 19.90
N GLY A 151 28.91 -0.74 20.75
CA GLY A 151 28.89 -0.52 22.20
C GLY A 151 28.20 0.79 22.64
N THR A 152 27.90 1.69 21.71
CA THR A 152 27.15 2.94 21.94
C THR A 152 25.84 3.03 21.15
N THR A 153 25.77 2.34 20.01
CA THR A 153 24.63 2.35 19.10
C THR A 153 24.44 0.95 18.51
N ALA A 154 23.22 0.42 18.56
CA ALA A 154 22.83 -0.79 17.83
C ALA A 154 22.04 -0.40 16.57
N TYR A 155 22.34 -1.04 15.44
CA TYR A 155 21.76 -0.76 14.13
C TYR A 155 20.94 -1.96 13.67
N LEU A 156 19.68 -1.72 13.26
CA LEU A 156 18.72 -2.76 12.89
C LEU A 156 18.40 -2.72 11.39
N HIS A 157 18.31 -3.90 10.80
CA HIS A 157 18.10 -4.10 9.37
C HIS A 157 17.04 -5.17 9.11
N PHE A 158 16.35 -5.08 7.97
CA PHE A 158 15.33 -6.02 7.53
C PHE A 158 15.51 -6.35 6.05
N ALA A 159 15.21 -7.58 5.64
CA ALA A 159 15.07 -7.97 4.24
C ALA A 159 13.98 -9.03 4.06
N GLU A 160 13.24 -8.92 2.96
CA GLU A 160 12.49 -10.02 2.37
C GLU A 160 13.40 -10.82 1.43
N LEU A 161 13.21 -12.15 1.42
CA LEU A 161 14.01 -13.13 0.72
C LEU A 161 13.12 -13.92 -0.25
N ASN A 162 12.66 -13.29 -1.32
CA ASN A 162 11.74 -13.94 -2.26
C ASN A 162 12.40 -15.11 -3.00
N THR A 163 11.67 -16.19 -3.26
CA THR A 163 12.15 -17.42 -3.92
C THR A 163 12.83 -17.17 -5.27
N ASN A 164 12.35 -16.17 -6.00
CA ASN A 164 12.88 -15.77 -7.32
C ASN A 164 14.01 -14.72 -7.25
N GLY A 165 14.44 -14.31 -6.06
CA GLY A 165 15.36 -13.19 -5.84
C GLY A 165 14.62 -11.87 -5.59
N GLY A 166 15.36 -10.87 -5.10
CA GLY A 166 14.84 -9.57 -4.72
C GLY A 166 13.87 -9.59 -3.53
N GLY A 167 13.23 -8.44 -3.31
CA GLY A 167 12.34 -8.16 -2.18
C GLY A 167 12.52 -6.74 -1.67
N PHE A 168 11.74 -6.36 -0.64
CA PHE A 168 12.02 -5.15 0.11
C PHE A 168 13.13 -5.40 1.14
N GLY A 169 14.11 -4.50 1.25
CA GLY A 169 15.09 -4.53 2.33
C GLY A 169 15.70 -3.16 2.56
N ASP A 170 15.82 -2.79 3.83
CA ASP A 170 16.15 -1.43 4.27
C ASP A 170 16.68 -1.46 5.73
N ASP A 171 17.28 -0.35 6.15
CA ASP A 171 17.75 -0.14 7.52
C ASP A 171 16.56 0.31 8.38
N VAL A 172 16.10 -0.52 9.32
CA VAL A 172 14.90 -0.25 10.12
C VAL A 172 15.09 0.98 11.02
N GLY A 173 16.29 1.14 11.58
CA GLY A 173 16.69 2.27 12.41
C GLY A 173 17.86 1.90 13.33
N SER A 174 18.11 2.75 14.34
CA SER A 174 19.15 2.50 15.34
C SER A 174 18.67 2.88 16.75
N ILE A 175 19.22 2.24 17.77
CA ILE A 175 18.98 2.57 19.18
C ILE A 175 20.29 2.97 19.87
N ALA A 176 20.21 3.89 20.82
CA ALA A 176 21.35 4.24 21.67
C ALA A 176 21.49 3.23 22.82
N LEU A 177 22.74 2.91 23.16
CA LEU A 177 23.12 2.03 24.27
C LEU A 177 23.83 2.84 25.35
N SER A 178 23.51 2.54 26.61
CA SER A 178 24.16 3.09 27.79
C SER A 178 24.52 1.95 28.75
N SER A 179 25.78 1.88 29.19
CA SER A 179 26.27 0.77 30.04
C SER A 179 25.88 -0.61 29.50
N SER A 180 26.13 -0.82 28.19
CA SER A 180 25.84 -2.06 27.46
C SER A 180 24.36 -2.44 27.29
N ALA A 181 23.42 -1.58 27.67
CA ALA A 181 21.98 -1.83 27.53
C ALA A 181 21.20 -0.65 26.90
N GLY A 182 20.07 -0.93 26.27
CA GLY A 182 19.17 0.09 25.71
C GLY A 182 17.99 -0.51 24.95
N SER A 183 16.91 0.27 24.81
CA SER A 183 15.72 -0.14 24.05
C SER A 183 15.00 1.04 23.41
N ALA A 184 14.28 0.78 22.31
CA ALA A 184 13.43 1.77 21.65
C ALA A 184 12.36 1.10 20.76
N THR A 185 11.61 1.93 20.03
CA THR A 185 10.80 1.50 18.88
C THR A 185 11.31 2.20 17.63
N VAL A 186 11.56 1.45 16.56
CA VAL A 186 12.14 1.92 15.30
C VAL A 186 11.35 1.42 14.08
N GLY A 187 11.59 2.01 12.91
CA GLY A 187 10.89 1.68 11.67
C GLY A 187 9.46 2.20 11.59
N GLY A 188 8.56 1.45 10.94
CA GLY A 188 7.15 1.79 10.79
C GLY A 188 6.82 2.90 9.77
N GLN A 189 7.73 3.18 8.82
CA GLN A 189 7.52 4.12 7.72
C GLN A 189 8.12 3.55 6.42
N PHE A 190 7.65 4.01 5.25
CA PHE A 190 8.20 3.63 3.93
C PHE A 190 8.29 2.12 3.66
N GLY A 191 7.34 1.34 4.22
CA GLY A 191 7.34 -0.13 4.13
C GLY A 191 8.12 -0.84 5.25
N ARG A 192 9.04 -0.17 5.95
CA ARG A 192 9.83 -0.75 7.06
C ARG A 192 8.90 -1.31 8.15
N PRO A 193 9.18 -2.51 8.72
CA PRO A 193 8.43 -3.02 9.87
C PRO A 193 8.52 -2.04 11.05
N LEU A 194 7.48 -1.98 11.89
CA LEU A 194 7.56 -1.32 13.19
C LEU A 194 8.10 -2.32 14.21
N VAL A 195 9.28 -2.05 14.75
CA VAL A 195 10.03 -2.97 15.61
C VAL A 195 10.26 -2.34 16.98
N ASN A 196 9.76 -2.98 18.02
CA ASN A 196 10.25 -2.80 19.39
C ASN A 196 11.55 -3.59 19.51
N PHE A 197 12.62 -2.99 20.02
CA PHE A 197 13.92 -3.65 20.18
C PHE A 197 14.55 -3.28 21.51
N GLY A 198 15.13 -4.29 22.18
CA GLY A 198 15.89 -4.16 23.40
C GLY A 198 17.18 -4.98 23.32
N LEU A 199 18.21 -4.49 23.99
CA LEU A 199 19.46 -5.19 24.22
C LEU A 199 19.89 -4.92 25.66
N ASP A 200 20.14 -5.97 26.42
CA ASP A 200 20.91 -5.90 27.66
C ASP A 200 22.10 -6.86 27.54
N ASN A 201 23.26 -6.33 27.18
CA ASN A 201 24.48 -7.10 26.94
C ASN A 201 25.33 -7.24 28.23
N SER A 202 24.69 -7.25 29.41
CA SER A 202 25.35 -7.34 30.73
C SER A 202 25.53 -8.76 31.27
N ASN A 203 25.15 -9.80 30.52
CA ASN A 203 25.33 -11.19 30.94
C ASN A 203 26.81 -11.56 31.16
N ILE A 204 27.05 -12.50 32.09
CA ILE A 204 28.36 -13.00 32.55
C ILE A 204 28.32 -14.51 32.94
N ALA A 205 27.31 -15.24 32.48
CA ALA A 205 27.04 -16.64 32.81
C ALA A 205 26.27 -17.32 31.67
N GLY A 206 26.16 -18.65 31.68
CA GLY A 206 25.43 -19.38 30.64
C GLY A 206 26.28 -20.51 30.07
N VAL A 207 26.47 -20.51 28.75
CA VAL A 207 27.48 -21.34 28.07
C VAL A 207 28.91 -20.97 28.49
N THR A 208 29.89 -21.67 27.92
CA THR A 208 31.31 -21.44 28.18
C THR A 208 32.12 -21.52 26.88
N GLY A 209 33.34 -20.99 26.88
CA GLY A 209 34.23 -20.99 25.73
C GLY A 209 34.73 -22.39 25.34
N GLY A 210 34.52 -22.78 24.08
CA GLY A 210 34.98 -24.07 23.55
C GLY A 210 34.14 -24.59 22.38
N THR A 211 34.08 -25.91 22.24
CA THR A 211 33.22 -26.63 21.25
C THR A 211 32.46 -27.80 21.86
N GLY A 212 32.68 -28.14 23.12
CA GLY A 212 32.00 -29.25 23.78
C GLY A 212 30.51 -28.96 24.02
N ALA A 213 29.82 -29.91 24.64
CA ALA A 213 28.44 -29.71 25.05
C ALA A 213 28.32 -28.54 26.06
N ALA A 214 27.32 -27.68 25.86
CA ALA A 214 26.94 -26.65 26.82
C ALA A 214 26.25 -27.26 28.07
N ASP A 215 26.21 -26.51 29.17
CA ASP A 215 25.33 -26.82 30.30
C ASP A 215 23.96 -26.16 30.04
N PRO A 216 22.89 -26.94 29.75
CA PRO A 216 21.57 -26.39 29.43
C PRO A 216 20.87 -25.78 30.66
N VAL A 217 21.30 -26.12 31.88
CA VAL A 217 20.78 -25.50 33.12
C VAL A 217 21.40 -24.13 33.33
N ALA A 218 22.69 -23.98 33.03
CA ALA A 218 23.36 -22.68 33.07
C ALA A 218 22.80 -21.75 31.98
N ALA A 219 22.71 -22.22 30.73
CA ALA A 219 22.19 -21.44 29.60
C ALA A 219 20.73 -21.00 29.83
N ALA A 220 19.83 -21.90 30.25
CA ALA A 220 18.43 -21.53 30.52
C ALA A 220 18.26 -20.58 31.75
N ALA A 221 19.27 -20.44 32.61
CA ALA A 221 19.25 -19.53 33.73
C ALA A 221 19.53 -18.06 33.33
N VAL A 222 20.14 -17.82 32.17
CA VAL A 222 20.41 -16.46 31.67
C VAL A 222 19.10 -15.71 31.41
N THR A 223 19.09 -14.40 31.71
CA THR A 223 17.90 -13.54 31.58
C THR A 223 18.12 -12.32 30.69
N THR A 224 19.35 -11.95 30.36
CA THR A 224 19.67 -10.76 29.57
C THR A 224 20.20 -11.15 28.19
N GLY A 225 20.13 -10.24 27.22
CA GLY A 225 20.51 -10.46 25.82
C GLY A 225 19.68 -9.61 24.85
N THR A 226 19.36 -10.16 23.69
CA THR A 226 18.63 -9.48 22.61
C THR A 226 17.13 -9.74 22.68
N GLU A 227 16.32 -8.69 22.52
CA GLU A 227 14.85 -8.79 22.49
C GLU A 227 14.21 -8.06 21.31
N LEU A 228 13.26 -8.72 20.66
CA LEU A 228 12.54 -8.26 19.47
C LEU A 228 11.03 -8.35 19.67
N GLY A 229 10.31 -7.25 19.41
CA GLY A 229 8.85 -7.22 19.30
C GLY A 229 8.40 -6.70 17.93
N ILE A 230 7.79 -7.56 17.10
CA ILE A 230 7.39 -7.23 15.72
C ILE A 230 5.93 -7.64 15.44
N GLU A 231 5.20 -6.85 14.65
CA GLU A 231 3.86 -7.21 14.19
C GLU A 231 3.91 -8.41 13.23
N LEU A 232 3.18 -9.48 13.53
CA LEU A 232 3.19 -10.73 12.75
C LEU A 232 2.83 -10.52 11.26
N PRO A 233 1.89 -9.63 10.90
CA PRO A 233 1.69 -9.23 9.50
C PRO A 233 2.95 -8.68 8.82
N ALA A 234 3.85 -7.99 9.52
CA ALA A 234 5.07 -7.41 8.93
C ALA A 234 6.12 -8.48 8.53
N ILE A 235 5.99 -9.71 9.03
CA ILE A 235 6.72 -10.90 8.56
C ILE A 235 5.79 -11.91 7.88
N GLY A 236 4.61 -11.50 7.42
CA GLY A 236 3.70 -12.32 6.60
C GLY A 236 3.06 -13.53 7.30
N ALA A 237 3.38 -13.77 8.57
CA ALA A 237 2.97 -14.95 9.32
C ALA A 237 1.44 -14.95 9.52
N THR A 238 0.78 -16.08 9.20
CA THR A 238 -0.65 -16.26 9.49
C THR A 238 -1.04 -17.60 10.12
N GLU A 239 -0.08 -18.50 10.28
CA GLU A 239 -0.19 -19.81 10.90
C GLU A 239 1.14 -20.17 11.60
N ASN A 240 1.36 -21.44 11.98
CA ASN A 240 2.60 -21.87 12.61
C ASN A 240 3.80 -21.58 11.68
N PHE A 241 4.87 -21.03 12.24
CA PHE A 241 6.05 -20.59 11.48
C PHE A 241 7.35 -21.04 12.15
N LYS A 242 8.48 -21.00 11.44
CA LYS A 242 9.80 -21.39 11.96
C LYS A 242 10.70 -20.17 12.08
N VAL A 243 11.59 -20.19 13.07
CA VAL A 243 12.60 -19.14 13.28
C VAL A 243 13.96 -19.77 13.52
N MET A 244 14.96 -19.30 12.77
CA MET A 244 16.37 -19.61 12.99
C MET A 244 17.05 -18.36 13.57
N VAL A 245 17.90 -18.54 14.59
CA VAL A 245 18.71 -17.45 15.16
C VAL A 245 20.16 -17.90 15.28
N GLY A 246 21.10 -17.10 14.81
CA GLY A 246 22.54 -17.40 14.92
C GLY A 246 23.44 -16.17 14.93
N VAL A 247 24.72 -16.37 15.29
CA VAL A 247 25.73 -15.30 15.37
C VAL A 247 26.69 -15.31 14.17
N ASN A 248 26.72 -14.20 13.42
CA ASN A 248 27.69 -13.95 12.34
C ASN A 248 28.70 -12.85 12.74
N ALA A 249 29.86 -12.84 12.12
CA ALA A 249 30.81 -11.74 12.18
C ALA A 249 30.26 -10.46 11.52
N GLY A 250 30.79 -9.29 11.90
CA GLY A 250 30.31 -8.01 11.38
C GLY A 250 30.38 -7.82 9.86
N GLY A 251 31.24 -8.56 9.16
CA GLY A 251 31.32 -8.57 7.69
C GLY A 251 30.17 -9.33 6.98
N ASN A 252 29.30 -10.01 7.73
CA ASN A 252 28.34 -11.01 7.24
C ASN A 252 29.03 -12.17 6.49
N ASP A 253 30.29 -12.46 6.78
CA ASP A 253 31.18 -13.35 6.02
C ASP A 253 31.75 -14.53 6.85
N PHE A 254 31.34 -14.68 8.11
CA PHE A 254 31.80 -15.77 8.97
C PHE A 254 30.76 -16.15 10.03
N TRP A 255 30.13 -17.32 9.89
CA TRP A 255 29.29 -17.90 10.94
C TRP A 255 30.14 -18.46 12.09
N SER A 256 29.72 -18.16 13.31
CA SER A 256 30.19 -18.84 14.52
C SER A 256 29.60 -20.26 14.63
N ASN A 257 29.81 -20.94 15.76
CA ASN A 257 29.07 -22.15 16.15
C ASN A 257 27.84 -21.86 17.04
N GLN A 258 27.38 -20.62 17.14
CA GLN A 258 26.27 -20.22 18.01
C GLN A 258 24.97 -20.05 17.21
N PHE A 259 24.05 -21.01 17.37
CA PHE A 259 22.68 -20.99 16.83
C PHE A 259 21.70 -21.46 17.91
N LEU A 260 20.49 -20.89 17.99
CA LEU A 260 19.53 -21.21 19.07
C LEU A 260 18.88 -22.60 18.93
N GLY A 261 18.62 -23.10 17.73
CA GLY A 261 18.20 -24.51 17.57
C GLY A 261 19.27 -25.51 18.03
N GLY A 262 20.51 -25.03 18.19
CA GLY A 262 21.65 -25.81 18.65
C GLY A 262 22.40 -26.48 17.51
N LEU A 263 23.70 -26.68 17.71
CA LEU A 263 24.55 -27.50 16.87
C LEU A 263 25.07 -28.70 17.69
N PRO A 264 25.44 -29.82 17.06
CA PRO A 264 26.04 -30.95 17.77
C PRO A 264 27.26 -30.51 18.59
N ALA A 265 27.46 -31.14 19.75
CA ALA A 265 28.71 -31.00 20.49
C ALA A 265 29.93 -31.37 19.60
N ASP A 266 31.06 -30.75 19.90
CA ASP A 266 32.31 -30.73 19.12
C ASP A 266 32.23 -29.99 17.76
N THR A 267 31.12 -29.27 17.48
CA THR A 267 31.02 -28.40 16.30
C THR A 267 31.78 -27.09 16.50
N ALA A 268 32.81 -26.88 15.68
CA ALA A 268 33.56 -25.61 15.56
C ALA A 268 32.81 -24.56 14.73
N ASN A 269 33.28 -23.31 14.72
CA ASN A 269 32.73 -22.22 13.90
C ASN A 269 32.53 -22.65 12.44
N LEU A 270 31.34 -22.39 11.88
CA LEU A 270 30.98 -22.88 10.53
C LEU A 270 31.73 -22.13 9.41
N GLY A 271 32.24 -20.93 9.66
CA GLY A 271 33.06 -20.18 8.73
C GLY A 271 32.26 -19.52 7.60
N ASN A 272 32.79 -19.54 6.38
CA ASN A 272 32.21 -18.81 5.24
C ASN A 272 30.76 -19.27 4.95
N PRO A 273 29.74 -18.39 5.10
CA PRO A 273 28.34 -18.69 4.85
C PRO A 273 28.06 -19.37 3.50
N MET A 274 28.77 -18.97 2.44
CA MET A 274 28.61 -19.53 1.08
C MET A 274 28.94 -21.02 0.98
N THR A 275 29.55 -21.60 2.02
CA THR A 275 29.93 -23.02 2.10
C THR A 275 29.17 -23.80 3.18
N VAL A 276 28.29 -23.13 3.94
CA VAL A 276 27.52 -23.77 5.03
C VAL A 276 26.27 -24.43 4.47
N ASN A 277 26.07 -25.70 4.81
CA ASN A 277 24.84 -26.44 4.57
C ASN A 277 24.44 -27.10 5.90
N PHE A 278 23.33 -26.66 6.49
CA PHE A 278 22.93 -27.06 7.83
C PHE A 278 22.50 -28.54 7.90
N ASN A 279 22.05 -29.12 6.79
CA ASN A 279 21.77 -30.56 6.63
C ASN A 279 22.98 -31.50 6.87
N ASN A 280 24.19 -30.96 7.08
CA ASN A 280 25.37 -31.72 7.50
C ASN A 280 25.47 -31.90 9.03
N TYR A 281 24.65 -31.19 9.81
CA TYR A 281 24.62 -31.26 11.28
C TYR A 281 23.41 -32.08 11.76
N GLY A 282 23.39 -32.41 13.05
CA GLY A 282 22.39 -33.29 13.65
C GLY A 282 21.34 -32.52 14.42
N GLY A 283 20.09 -32.59 13.97
CA GLY A 283 18.97 -31.80 14.51
C GLY A 283 18.79 -30.48 13.75
N ASP A 284 17.61 -29.87 13.91
CA ASP A 284 17.24 -28.63 13.23
C ASP A 284 17.88 -27.42 13.92
N GLN A 285 18.50 -26.48 13.19
CA GLN A 285 19.05 -25.24 13.78
C GLN A 285 17.99 -24.14 13.95
N PHE A 286 16.73 -24.44 13.62
CA PHE A 286 15.55 -23.59 13.83
C PHE A 286 14.62 -24.14 14.91
N PHE A 287 13.70 -23.31 15.42
CA PHE A 287 12.60 -23.72 16.30
C PHE A 287 11.23 -23.30 15.73
N ASN A 288 10.16 -23.95 16.20
CA ASN A 288 8.79 -23.70 15.75
C ASN A 288 8.07 -22.71 16.67
N VAL A 289 7.33 -21.77 16.09
CA VAL A 289 6.43 -20.83 16.80
C VAL A 289 4.98 -21.20 16.50
N ALA A 290 4.24 -21.53 17.54
CA ALA A 290 2.82 -21.86 17.44
C ALA A 290 1.97 -20.58 17.26
N TYR A 291 1.23 -20.49 16.16
CA TYR A 291 0.43 -19.32 15.82
C TYR A 291 -0.74 -19.64 14.86
N ALA A 292 -1.79 -18.83 14.92
CA ALA A 292 -2.87 -18.78 13.94
C ALA A 292 -3.47 -17.36 13.96
N ALA A 293 -3.29 -16.59 12.87
CA ALA A 293 -3.80 -15.23 12.79
C ALA A 293 -5.35 -15.22 12.82
N PRO A 294 -6.01 -14.49 13.73
CA PRO A 294 -7.45 -14.53 13.93
C PRO A 294 -8.22 -14.29 12.64
N LEU A 295 -8.95 -15.31 12.17
CA LEU A 295 -9.76 -15.25 10.95
C LEU A 295 -11.24 -15.34 11.32
N SER A 296 -12.04 -14.37 10.86
CA SER A 296 -13.47 -14.34 11.15
C SER A 296 -14.29 -13.94 9.93
N GLN A 297 -15.33 -14.72 9.64
CA GLN A 297 -16.20 -14.54 8.47
C GLN A 297 -17.62 -14.14 8.89
N TRP A 298 -18.27 -13.29 8.10
CA TRP A 298 -19.67 -12.94 8.30
C TRP A 298 -20.60 -14.14 7.99
N THR A 299 -21.44 -14.52 8.95
CA THR A 299 -22.22 -15.78 8.92
C THR A 299 -23.73 -15.60 8.75
N VAL A 300 -24.26 -14.38 8.79
CA VAL A 300 -25.72 -14.15 8.78
C VAL A 300 -26.25 -13.55 7.48
N ALA A 301 -27.51 -13.87 7.17
CA ALA A 301 -28.19 -13.41 5.95
C ALA A 301 -28.41 -11.90 5.89
N GLY A 302 -28.78 -11.30 7.03
CA GLY A 302 -29.10 -9.87 7.13
C GLY A 302 -27.91 -8.97 7.41
N ASN A 303 -28.19 -7.67 7.40
CA ASN A 303 -27.26 -6.61 7.77
C ASN A 303 -26.95 -6.60 9.27
N GLY A 304 -25.94 -5.84 9.69
CA GLY A 304 -25.65 -5.62 11.10
C GLY A 304 -24.50 -4.67 11.35
N ASN A 305 -24.26 -4.40 12.64
CA ASN A 305 -23.09 -3.71 13.12
C ASN A 305 -21.87 -4.64 13.12
N TRP A 306 -20.67 -4.08 12.97
CA TRP A 306 -19.42 -4.82 13.00
C TRP A 306 -19.21 -5.46 14.38
N THR A 307 -19.54 -4.77 15.48
CA THR A 307 -19.37 -5.27 16.86
C THR A 307 -20.29 -6.44 17.25
N GLU A 308 -21.27 -6.83 16.42
CA GLU A 308 -22.20 -7.93 16.71
C GLU A 308 -21.49 -9.30 16.61
N ASN A 309 -20.73 -9.68 17.64
CA ASN A 309 -20.01 -10.96 17.75
C ASN A 309 -20.78 -12.20 17.23
N PRO A 310 -22.10 -12.39 17.51
CA PRO A 310 -22.85 -13.55 16.99
C PRO A 310 -23.06 -13.59 15.47
N LYS A 311 -22.72 -12.53 14.74
CA LYS A 311 -22.76 -12.46 13.26
C LYS A 311 -21.46 -12.90 12.60
N TRP A 312 -20.44 -13.21 13.40
CA TRP A 312 -19.09 -13.55 12.96
C TRP A 312 -18.66 -14.95 13.42
N SER A 313 -17.94 -15.70 12.59
CA SER A 313 -17.56 -17.09 12.88
C SER A 313 -16.63 -17.27 14.09
N ALA A 314 -15.82 -16.25 14.41
CA ALA A 314 -14.90 -16.23 15.54
C ALA A 314 -15.03 -14.95 16.40
N GLY A 315 -16.20 -14.31 16.37
CA GLY A 315 -16.41 -12.96 16.93
C GLY A 315 -15.90 -11.84 16.00
N SER A 316 -16.21 -10.59 16.34
CA SER A 316 -15.88 -9.39 15.57
C SER A 316 -14.36 -9.24 15.39
N PRO A 317 -13.81 -9.36 14.16
CA PRO A 317 -12.39 -9.20 13.93
C PRO A 317 -11.98 -7.72 14.11
N ASN A 318 -11.07 -7.46 15.04
CA ASN A 318 -10.48 -6.14 15.28
C ASN A 318 -9.14 -6.31 16.03
N GLY A 319 -8.01 -6.00 15.38
CA GLY A 319 -6.67 -6.25 15.92
C GLY A 319 -5.57 -6.07 14.88
N ILE A 320 -4.31 -6.12 15.33
CA ILE A 320 -3.14 -5.99 14.43
C ILE A 320 -3.13 -7.08 13.37
N ASP A 321 -3.39 -8.33 13.76
CA ASP A 321 -3.37 -9.53 12.93
C ASP A 321 -4.75 -10.04 12.52
N ALA A 322 -5.81 -9.29 12.84
CA ALA A 322 -7.18 -9.70 12.58
C ALA A 322 -7.48 -9.73 11.07
N ARG A 323 -8.10 -10.82 10.60
CA ARG A 323 -8.49 -11.07 9.21
C ARG A 323 -10.00 -11.20 9.11
N ALA A 324 -10.62 -10.39 8.26
CA ALA A 324 -12.07 -10.40 8.05
C ALA A 324 -12.46 -10.96 6.68
N VAL A 325 -13.50 -11.78 6.63
CA VAL A 325 -14.06 -12.30 5.37
C VAL A 325 -15.54 -11.92 5.23
N LEU A 326 -15.84 -11.17 4.19
CA LEU A 326 -17.19 -10.80 3.77
C LEU A 326 -17.56 -11.64 2.55
N GLY A 327 -17.87 -12.91 2.83
CA GLY A 327 -18.08 -13.95 1.82
C GLY A 327 -19.44 -14.64 1.89
N THR A 328 -19.59 -15.76 1.18
CA THR A 328 -20.89 -16.44 0.97
C THR A 328 -21.46 -17.23 2.16
N LEU A 329 -20.77 -17.38 3.31
CA LEU A 329 -21.34 -18.08 4.48
C LEU A 329 -22.63 -17.44 5.00
N GLY A 330 -22.73 -16.11 4.96
CA GLY A 330 -23.99 -15.39 5.19
C GLY A 330 -25.03 -15.55 4.07
N GLY A 331 -24.85 -16.44 3.10
CA GLY A 331 -25.70 -16.59 1.92
C GLY A 331 -25.53 -15.47 0.88
N ALA A 332 -25.70 -15.81 -0.39
CA ALA A 332 -25.36 -15.00 -1.57
C ALA A 332 -26.24 -13.75 -1.84
N GLY A 333 -26.97 -13.25 -0.83
CA GLY A 333 -27.65 -11.95 -0.90
C GLY A 333 -26.71 -10.81 -0.51
N ALA A 334 -26.87 -9.64 -1.14
CA ALA A 334 -26.12 -8.42 -0.83
C ALA A 334 -26.30 -7.99 0.63
N LYS A 335 -25.27 -7.42 1.27
CA LYS A 335 -25.33 -7.02 2.69
C LYS A 335 -24.66 -5.69 2.99
N VAL A 336 -25.12 -5.05 4.06
CA VAL A 336 -24.47 -3.92 4.70
C VAL A 336 -23.93 -4.34 6.07
N VAL A 337 -22.64 -4.12 6.29
CA VAL A 337 -22.00 -4.22 7.61
C VAL A 337 -21.63 -2.80 8.05
N THR A 338 -22.30 -2.31 9.09
CA THR A 338 -22.14 -0.96 9.62
C THR A 338 -20.90 -0.90 10.52
N LEU A 339 -19.97 -0.01 10.22
CA LEU A 339 -18.76 0.21 11.00
C LEU A 339 -19.07 1.07 12.24
N ASP A 340 -19.56 0.42 13.29
CA ASP A 340 -20.03 1.06 14.53
C ASP A 340 -18.94 1.29 15.59
N THR A 341 -17.70 0.88 15.32
CA THR A 341 -16.50 1.23 16.08
C THR A 341 -15.27 1.35 15.16
N ASN A 342 -14.15 1.88 15.65
CA ASN A 342 -12.88 1.84 14.92
C ASN A 342 -12.36 0.39 14.82
N VAL A 343 -11.98 -0.04 13.61
CA VAL A 343 -11.52 -1.41 13.36
C VAL A 343 -10.14 -1.40 12.71
N ARG A 344 -9.19 -2.17 13.24
CA ARG A 344 -7.93 -2.54 12.56
C ARG A 344 -8.01 -3.97 12.04
N LEU A 345 -7.49 -4.20 10.84
CA LEU A 345 -7.28 -5.53 10.25
C LEU A 345 -5.90 -5.62 9.58
N ALA A 346 -5.32 -6.81 9.59
CA ALA A 346 -4.22 -7.18 8.70
C ALA A 346 -4.72 -7.41 7.27
N SER A 347 -5.89 -8.05 7.12
CA SER A 347 -6.50 -8.26 5.80
C SER A 347 -8.03 -8.30 5.80
N LEU A 348 -8.60 -7.91 4.65
CA LEU A 348 -10.04 -7.93 4.36
C LEU A 348 -10.28 -8.65 3.02
N THR A 349 -11.06 -9.73 3.03
CA THR A 349 -11.45 -10.46 1.82
C THR A 349 -12.94 -10.31 1.54
N PHE A 350 -13.28 -9.94 0.31
CA PHE A 350 -14.64 -9.95 -0.23
C PHE A 350 -14.82 -11.10 -1.23
N ASP A 351 -15.87 -11.91 -1.05
CA ASP A 351 -16.21 -12.99 -1.98
C ASP A 351 -17.73 -13.22 -2.02
N ASN A 352 -18.45 -12.35 -2.74
CA ASN A 352 -19.89 -12.45 -2.92
C ASN A 352 -20.31 -11.67 -4.16
N THR A 353 -20.78 -12.37 -5.19
CA THR A 353 -21.22 -11.77 -6.47
C THR A 353 -22.34 -10.74 -6.33
N ALA A 354 -23.13 -10.78 -5.25
CA ALA A 354 -24.18 -9.79 -4.97
C ALA A 354 -23.66 -8.52 -4.25
N GLY A 355 -22.41 -8.52 -3.78
CA GLY A 355 -21.76 -7.37 -3.14
C GLY A 355 -21.93 -7.27 -1.62
N TYR A 356 -21.00 -6.53 -1.02
CA TYR A 356 -21.04 -6.08 0.37
C TYR A 356 -20.75 -4.57 0.43
N THR A 357 -21.38 -3.88 1.38
CA THR A 357 -21.07 -2.50 1.75
C THR A 357 -20.57 -2.46 3.20
N ILE A 358 -19.36 -1.96 3.43
CA ILE A 358 -18.93 -1.52 4.76
C ILE A 358 -19.40 -0.06 4.92
N ALA A 359 -20.48 0.16 5.66
CA ALA A 359 -21.12 1.47 5.80
C ALA A 359 -20.50 2.28 6.94
N ALA A 360 -20.38 3.60 6.76
CA ALA A 360 -19.99 4.51 7.82
C ALA A 360 -21.02 4.54 8.97
N SER A 361 -20.53 4.73 10.20
CA SER A 361 -21.33 5.19 11.33
C SER A 361 -20.51 6.21 12.11
N GLY A 362 -21.03 7.44 12.26
CA GLY A 362 -20.26 8.55 12.81
C GLY A 362 -18.95 8.78 12.04
N GLY A 363 -17.87 9.05 12.78
CA GLY A 363 -16.50 9.18 12.25
C GLY A 363 -15.63 7.94 12.47
N ASN A 364 -16.21 6.75 12.58
CA ASN A 364 -15.45 5.51 12.78
C ASN A 364 -14.60 5.18 11.55
N VAL A 365 -13.39 4.68 11.76
CA VAL A 365 -12.38 4.41 10.74
C VAL A 365 -12.09 2.91 10.61
N LEU A 366 -12.06 2.42 9.38
CA LEU A 366 -11.50 1.11 9.04
C LEU A 366 -10.02 1.30 8.71
N THR A 367 -9.13 0.65 9.46
CA THR A 367 -7.69 0.66 9.23
C THR A 367 -7.25 -0.69 8.67
N ILE A 368 -6.70 -0.70 7.45
CA ILE A 368 -6.09 -1.90 6.84
C ILE A 368 -4.58 -1.71 6.85
N ALA A 369 -3.84 -2.65 7.46
CA ALA A 369 -2.38 -2.62 7.52
C ALA A 369 -1.82 -4.06 7.53
N GLY A 370 -1.58 -4.60 6.33
CA GLY A 370 -0.98 -5.92 6.13
C GLY A 370 0.53 -5.84 5.83
N ASN A 371 1.07 -6.91 5.24
CA ASN A 371 2.38 -6.88 4.60
C ASN A 371 2.29 -6.24 3.20
N GLY A 372 3.37 -5.62 2.72
CA GLY A 372 3.50 -5.26 1.29
C GLY A 372 3.49 -6.47 0.36
N ALA A 373 4.01 -7.60 0.85
CA ALA A 373 4.16 -8.84 0.12
C ALA A 373 2.95 -9.79 0.17
N THR A 374 1.85 -9.38 0.82
CA THR A 374 0.61 -10.18 0.90
C THR A 374 -0.59 -9.28 0.61
N PRO A 375 -1.59 -9.70 -0.19
CA PRO A 375 -2.80 -8.92 -0.40
C PRO A 375 -3.51 -8.56 0.92
N ALA A 376 -3.53 -7.26 1.24
CA ALA A 376 -4.18 -6.72 2.43
C ALA A 376 -5.67 -6.46 2.18
N VAL A 377 -6.08 -6.21 0.93
CA VAL A 377 -7.48 -6.27 0.51
C VAL A 377 -7.61 -7.17 -0.71
N VAL A 378 -8.53 -8.14 -0.63
CA VAL A 378 -8.83 -9.09 -1.72
C VAL A 378 -10.29 -8.96 -2.12
N VAL A 379 -10.56 -8.91 -3.43
CA VAL A 379 -11.89 -9.14 -3.99
C VAL A 379 -11.83 -10.33 -4.93
N THR A 380 -12.34 -11.47 -4.48
CA THR A 380 -12.38 -12.74 -5.23
C THR A 380 -13.53 -12.74 -6.24
N SER A 381 -14.71 -12.24 -5.85
CA SER A 381 -15.87 -12.14 -6.75
C SER A 381 -16.84 -11.03 -6.32
N GLY A 382 -17.31 -10.24 -7.30
CA GLY A 382 -18.42 -9.29 -7.14
C GLY A 382 -18.02 -7.81 -7.10
N ASN A 383 -19.00 -6.94 -6.87
CA ASN A 383 -18.80 -5.50 -6.75
C ASN A 383 -19.14 -5.06 -5.32
N HIS A 384 -18.17 -4.48 -4.62
CA HIS A 384 -18.23 -4.19 -3.18
C HIS A 384 -17.91 -2.72 -2.93
N SER A 385 -18.29 -2.21 -1.75
CA SER A 385 -18.07 -0.81 -1.38
C SER A 385 -17.60 -0.62 0.06
N ILE A 386 -16.76 0.39 0.27
CA ILE A 386 -16.32 0.85 1.59
C ILE A 386 -16.70 2.33 1.70
N GLY A 387 -17.86 2.58 2.32
CA GLY A 387 -18.36 3.93 2.59
C GLY A 387 -17.90 4.50 3.94
N ALA A 388 -17.33 3.66 4.81
CA ALA A 388 -16.61 4.14 5.99
C ALA A 388 -15.26 4.77 5.60
N PRO A 389 -14.76 5.78 6.33
CA PRO A 389 -13.38 6.24 6.23
C PRO A 389 -12.38 5.08 6.29
N LEU A 390 -11.43 5.06 5.34
CA LEU A 390 -10.45 3.99 5.16
C LEU A 390 -9.04 4.56 5.34
N THR A 391 -8.34 4.11 6.38
CA THR A 391 -6.93 4.42 6.60
C THR A 391 -6.07 3.23 6.19
N LEU A 392 -5.03 3.48 5.42
CA LEU A 392 -4.04 2.48 5.03
C LEU A 392 -2.80 2.59 5.92
N GLY A 393 -2.24 1.45 6.31
CA GLY A 393 -0.90 1.36 6.86
C GLY A 393 0.17 1.28 5.78
N ASN A 394 1.35 0.77 6.15
CA ASN A 394 2.44 0.48 5.22
C ASN A 394 1.97 -0.35 4.01
N THR A 395 2.72 -0.21 2.90
CA THR A 395 2.49 -0.77 1.55
C THR A 395 1.26 -1.68 1.44
N THR A 396 0.11 -1.12 1.09
CA THR A 396 -1.16 -1.86 1.09
C THR A 396 -1.44 -2.41 -0.31
N ASN A 397 -1.48 -3.73 -0.43
CA ASN A 397 -1.79 -4.44 -1.68
C ASN A 397 -3.31 -4.72 -1.79
N PHE A 398 -3.92 -4.21 -2.86
CA PHE A 398 -5.27 -4.48 -3.30
C PHE A 398 -5.25 -5.44 -4.50
N THR A 399 -5.71 -6.68 -4.31
CA THR A 399 -5.86 -7.67 -5.38
C THR A 399 -7.34 -7.84 -5.71
N ILE A 400 -7.75 -7.47 -6.94
CA ILE A 400 -9.16 -7.47 -7.35
C ILE A 400 -9.31 -8.30 -8.63
N ALA A 401 -10.15 -9.34 -8.58
CA ALA A 401 -10.37 -10.26 -9.69
C ALA A 401 -10.99 -9.60 -10.93
N ALA A 402 -10.79 -10.20 -12.11
CA ALA A 402 -11.39 -9.77 -13.36
C ALA A 402 -12.92 -9.61 -13.24
N GLY A 403 -13.46 -8.53 -13.82
CA GLY A 403 -14.90 -8.21 -13.76
C GLY A 403 -15.44 -7.82 -12.36
N SER A 404 -14.58 -7.74 -11.34
CA SER A 404 -14.93 -7.34 -9.97
C SER A 404 -14.44 -5.92 -9.64
N THR A 405 -15.09 -5.29 -8.67
CA THR A 405 -14.82 -3.89 -8.27
C THR A 405 -14.80 -3.73 -6.76
N LEU A 406 -13.88 -2.91 -6.25
CA LEU A 406 -13.97 -2.30 -4.93
C LEU A 406 -14.16 -0.80 -5.08
N ASP A 407 -15.25 -0.26 -4.55
CA ASP A 407 -15.59 1.16 -4.58
C ASP A 407 -15.43 1.79 -3.18
N VAL A 408 -14.31 2.47 -2.97
CA VAL A 408 -14.06 3.25 -1.74
C VAL A 408 -14.74 4.60 -1.91
N THR A 409 -15.86 4.80 -1.21
CA THR A 409 -16.64 6.05 -1.22
C THR A 409 -16.52 6.84 0.09
N GLY A 410 -15.95 6.22 1.13
CA GLY A 410 -15.46 6.93 2.32
C GLY A 410 -14.13 7.64 2.06
N ALA A 411 -13.75 8.55 2.96
CA ALA A 411 -12.46 9.26 2.86
C ALA A 411 -11.27 8.29 2.95
N LEU A 412 -10.36 8.35 1.98
CA LEU A 412 -9.15 7.51 1.92
C LEU A 412 -7.96 8.26 2.52
N THR A 413 -7.30 7.67 3.52
CA THR A 413 -6.07 8.19 4.13
C THR A 413 -4.91 7.24 3.86
N ALA A 414 -3.94 7.65 3.04
CA ALA A 414 -2.77 6.84 2.68
C ALA A 414 -1.44 7.61 2.88
N THR A 415 -1.43 8.62 3.77
CA THR A 415 -0.29 9.52 4.01
C THR A 415 1.02 8.75 4.28
N ASN A 416 2.05 9.02 3.48
CA ASN A 416 3.35 8.35 3.48
C ASN A 416 3.34 6.83 3.12
N GLN A 417 2.23 6.31 2.59
CA GLN A 417 2.06 4.89 2.25
C GLN A 417 2.06 4.64 0.74
N THR A 418 2.44 3.43 0.33
CA THR A 418 2.34 2.97 -1.06
C THR A 418 1.07 2.13 -1.25
N ILE A 419 0.32 2.40 -2.32
CA ILE A 419 -0.81 1.56 -2.77
C ILE A 419 -0.32 0.67 -3.90
N VAL A 420 -0.42 -0.65 -3.74
CA VAL A 420 -0.17 -1.62 -4.81
C VAL A 420 -1.52 -2.13 -5.32
N LYS A 421 -1.74 -2.09 -6.63
CA LYS A 421 -2.98 -2.57 -7.27
C LYS A 421 -2.68 -3.70 -8.26
N ALA A 422 -3.17 -4.89 -7.92
CA ALA A 422 -3.02 -6.14 -8.68
C ALA A 422 -4.38 -6.76 -9.07
N GLY A 423 -4.34 -7.76 -9.95
CA GLY A 423 -5.51 -8.41 -10.56
C GLY A 423 -6.29 -7.52 -11.54
N ASP A 424 -7.00 -8.10 -12.50
CA ASP A 424 -7.57 -7.34 -13.63
C ASP A 424 -8.80 -6.47 -13.29
N GLY A 425 -9.29 -6.53 -12.05
CA GLY A 425 -10.43 -5.76 -11.58
C GLY A 425 -10.14 -4.28 -11.30
N THR A 426 -11.19 -3.53 -10.92
CA THR A 426 -11.11 -2.08 -10.65
C THR A 426 -11.10 -1.77 -9.16
N LEU A 427 -10.16 -0.92 -8.73
CA LEU A 427 -10.21 -0.19 -7.46
C LEU A 427 -10.66 1.24 -7.76
N GLN A 428 -11.85 1.65 -7.31
CA GLN A 428 -12.32 3.04 -7.38
C GLN A 428 -12.14 3.73 -6.01
N VAL A 429 -11.67 4.97 -6.02
CA VAL A 429 -11.31 5.79 -4.84
C VAL A 429 -11.72 7.25 -5.04
N PRO A 430 -11.94 8.07 -3.98
CA PRO A 430 -12.41 9.45 -4.14
C PRO A 430 -11.31 10.38 -4.67
N ASN A 431 -10.07 10.11 -4.30
CA ASN A 431 -8.79 10.67 -4.75
C ASN A 431 -7.68 9.72 -4.24
N VAL A 432 -6.42 9.98 -4.58
CA VAL A 432 -5.26 9.33 -3.94
C VAL A 432 -4.34 10.38 -3.33
N ARG A 433 -4.03 10.23 -2.03
CA ARG A 433 -3.10 11.09 -1.29
C ARG A 433 -2.12 10.20 -0.53
N ALA A 434 -0.98 9.89 -1.16
CA ALA A 434 -0.14 8.74 -0.82
C ALA A 434 1.37 9.02 -1.03
N ALA A 435 2.28 8.20 -0.48
CA ALA A 435 3.68 8.24 -0.94
C ALA A 435 3.80 7.77 -2.40
N GLY A 436 3.00 6.81 -2.82
CA GLY A 436 2.94 6.43 -4.23
C GLY A 436 1.90 5.37 -4.58
N VAL A 437 1.75 5.15 -5.88
CA VAL A 437 0.90 4.11 -6.45
C VAL A 437 1.73 3.25 -7.39
N HIS A 438 1.56 1.95 -7.30
CA HIS A 438 2.07 0.98 -8.26
C HIS A 438 0.91 0.13 -8.79
N VAL A 439 0.64 0.20 -10.09
CA VAL A 439 -0.42 -0.57 -10.75
C VAL A 439 0.22 -1.69 -11.58
N SER A 440 0.25 -2.91 -11.01
CA SER A 440 0.75 -4.09 -11.71
C SER A 440 -0.30 -4.67 -12.67
N ALA A 441 -1.59 -4.62 -12.29
CA ALA A 441 -2.68 -5.09 -13.15
C ALA A 441 -4.04 -4.42 -12.86
N GLY A 442 -4.93 -4.48 -13.86
CA GLY A 442 -6.28 -3.91 -13.79
C GLY A 442 -6.26 -2.39 -13.69
N THR A 443 -7.19 -1.81 -12.93
CA THR A 443 -7.38 -0.35 -12.89
C THR A 443 -7.40 0.19 -11.45
N VAL A 444 -6.62 1.24 -11.18
CA VAL A 444 -6.95 2.25 -10.15
C VAL A 444 -7.72 3.36 -10.84
N ARG A 445 -8.82 3.83 -10.23
CA ARG A 445 -9.71 4.82 -10.82
C ARG A 445 -10.10 5.87 -9.79
N VAL A 446 -9.94 7.15 -10.14
CA VAL A 446 -10.49 8.24 -9.35
C VAL A 446 -11.98 8.40 -9.69
N ALA A 447 -12.83 8.53 -8.67
CA ALA A 447 -14.25 8.81 -8.83
C ALA A 447 -14.47 10.21 -9.43
N THR A 448 -15.60 10.45 -10.10
CA THR A 448 -15.86 11.71 -10.80
C THR A 448 -16.06 12.87 -9.83
N ASN A 449 -15.09 13.79 -9.79
CA ASN A 449 -15.01 14.88 -8.83
C ASN A 449 -14.02 15.99 -9.27
N GLY A 450 -14.06 16.43 -10.54
CA GLY A 450 -13.14 17.38 -11.18
C GLY A 450 -13.05 18.82 -10.61
N GLY A 451 -12.78 18.94 -9.32
CA GLY A 451 -12.37 20.13 -8.58
C GLY A 451 -11.45 19.74 -7.42
N ASP A 452 -11.14 20.69 -6.53
CA ASP A 452 -10.08 20.60 -5.50
C ASP A 452 -10.06 19.31 -4.67
N THR A 453 -11.23 18.71 -4.38
CA THR A 453 -11.33 17.51 -3.54
C THR A 453 -11.14 16.19 -4.29
N GLY A 454 -11.18 16.18 -5.64
CA GLY A 454 -10.85 15.03 -6.48
C GLY A 454 -9.38 14.97 -6.88
N ALA A 455 -8.67 16.10 -6.75
CA ALA A 455 -7.23 16.17 -7.02
C ALA A 455 -6.44 15.19 -6.13
N SER A 456 -5.55 14.45 -6.79
CA SER A 456 -4.67 13.45 -6.18
C SER A 456 -3.24 13.97 -6.06
N GLU A 457 -2.51 13.55 -5.02
CA GLU A 457 -1.13 13.98 -4.75
C GLU A 457 -0.28 12.77 -4.29
N MET A 458 0.92 12.61 -4.87
CA MET A 458 1.83 11.52 -4.49
C MET A 458 3.29 11.78 -4.86
N ASN A 459 4.25 10.99 -4.37
CA ASN A 459 5.66 11.14 -4.76
C ASN A 459 6.03 10.28 -5.98
N ASN A 460 5.28 9.21 -6.27
CA ASN A 460 5.54 8.30 -7.38
C ASN A 460 4.26 7.62 -7.90
N LEU A 461 4.08 7.58 -9.23
CA LEU A 461 3.07 6.76 -9.92
C LEU A 461 3.81 5.82 -10.88
N SER A 462 3.67 4.51 -10.71
CA SER A 462 4.41 3.50 -11.48
C SER A 462 3.52 2.34 -11.96
N PHE A 463 4.01 1.62 -12.96
CA PHE A 463 3.30 0.53 -13.64
C PHE A 463 4.26 -0.64 -13.92
N ASP A 464 3.77 -1.87 -13.85
CA ASP A 464 4.47 -2.98 -14.51
C ASP A 464 4.52 -2.75 -16.02
N GLY A 465 5.62 -3.18 -16.65
CA GLY A 465 5.95 -2.80 -18.04
C GLY A 465 6.54 -1.39 -18.20
N GLY A 466 6.50 -0.56 -17.14
CA GLY A 466 6.98 0.82 -17.16
C GLY A 466 6.11 1.74 -18.02
N TYR A 467 6.49 3.02 -18.12
CA TYR A 467 5.66 4.05 -18.75
C TYR A 467 5.47 3.87 -20.27
N ALA A 468 6.37 3.17 -20.95
CA ALA A 468 6.33 2.97 -22.42
C ALA A 468 5.46 1.78 -22.87
N ALA A 469 5.15 0.84 -21.97
CA ALA A 469 4.19 -0.23 -22.21
C ALA A 469 3.51 -0.67 -20.90
N PRO A 470 2.70 0.20 -20.26
CA PRO A 470 2.07 -0.11 -18.98
C PRO A 470 1.13 -1.32 -19.07
N VAL A 471 1.19 -2.20 -18.07
CA VAL A 471 0.25 -3.33 -17.90
C VAL A 471 -0.98 -2.93 -17.08
N GLY A 472 -0.79 -2.03 -16.10
CA GLY A 472 -1.86 -1.46 -15.27
C GLY A 472 -2.39 -0.12 -15.76
N THR A 473 -3.59 0.24 -15.33
CA THR A 473 -4.25 1.50 -15.67
C THR A 473 -4.46 2.39 -14.44
N PHE A 474 -4.13 3.67 -14.56
CA PHE A 474 -4.54 4.72 -13.61
C PHE A 474 -5.50 5.68 -14.34
N ASP A 475 -6.79 5.55 -14.06
CA ASP A 475 -7.86 6.32 -14.71
C ASP A 475 -8.26 7.53 -13.86
N LEU A 476 -7.82 8.71 -14.27
CA LEU A 476 -8.13 9.97 -13.61
C LEU A 476 -9.59 10.42 -13.81
N ARG A 477 -10.31 9.89 -14.81
CA ARG A 477 -11.54 10.50 -15.33
C ARG A 477 -11.38 12.01 -15.54
N ASP A 478 -12.19 12.81 -14.86
CA ASP A 478 -12.27 14.28 -14.89
C ASP A 478 -11.41 14.96 -13.81
N ASN A 479 -10.54 14.21 -13.12
CA ASN A 479 -9.71 14.71 -12.01
C ASN A 479 -8.26 14.96 -12.44
N ASP A 480 -7.52 15.61 -11.54
CA ASP A 480 -6.15 16.07 -11.74
C ASP A 480 -5.17 15.43 -10.74
N LEU A 481 -3.87 15.49 -11.03
CA LEU A 481 -2.80 14.81 -10.28
C LEU A 481 -1.57 15.71 -10.09
N ILE A 482 -0.96 15.66 -8.90
CA ILE A 482 0.38 16.16 -8.60
C ILE A 482 1.31 14.98 -8.30
N VAL A 483 2.52 14.98 -8.88
CA VAL A 483 3.61 14.06 -8.54
C VAL A 483 4.83 14.86 -8.03
N HIS A 484 5.15 14.70 -6.75
CA HIS A 484 6.25 15.38 -6.06
C HIS A 484 7.60 14.72 -6.35
N ALA A 485 8.31 15.20 -7.38
CA ALA A 485 9.55 14.57 -7.85
C ALA A 485 10.80 14.97 -7.03
N GLY A 486 10.72 16.02 -6.22
CA GLY A 486 11.71 16.38 -5.18
C GLY A 486 12.97 17.09 -5.68
N SER A 487 13.35 16.96 -6.95
CA SER A 487 14.40 17.76 -7.61
C SER A 487 13.98 18.19 -9.02
N PRO A 488 14.59 19.24 -9.61
CA PRO A 488 14.26 19.68 -10.97
C PRO A 488 14.59 18.62 -12.04
N GLU A 489 15.68 17.86 -11.85
CA GLU A 489 16.09 16.78 -12.76
C GLU A 489 15.07 15.63 -12.72
N ASN A 490 14.62 15.26 -11.52
CA ASN A 490 13.56 14.27 -11.33
C ASN A 490 12.24 14.75 -11.91
N ALA A 491 11.88 16.04 -11.76
CA ALA A 491 10.65 16.60 -12.29
C ALA A 491 10.62 16.54 -13.83
N ALA A 492 11.71 16.93 -14.50
CA ALA A 492 11.83 16.82 -15.95
C ALA A 492 11.74 15.35 -16.44
N ALA A 493 12.41 14.41 -15.76
CA ALA A 493 12.33 13.00 -16.08
C ALA A 493 10.91 12.42 -15.85
N GLN A 494 10.24 12.84 -14.77
CA GLN A 494 8.91 12.35 -14.44
C GLN A 494 7.82 12.97 -15.32
N ALA A 495 7.97 14.21 -15.79
CA ALA A 495 7.10 14.79 -16.82
C ALA A 495 7.16 13.95 -18.11
N ALA A 496 8.36 13.63 -18.60
CA ALA A 496 8.53 12.77 -19.78
C ALA A 496 7.93 11.36 -19.59
N ASN A 497 8.11 10.76 -18.40
CA ASN A 497 7.49 9.48 -18.03
C ASN A 497 5.96 9.53 -18.09
N LEU A 498 5.34 10.54 -17.47
CA LEU A 498 3.88 10.66 -17.42
C LEU A 498 3.30 10.99 -18.80
N SER A 499 3.92 11.87 -19.58
CA SER A 499 3.56 12.12 -20.99
C SER A 499 3.63 10.84 -21.83
N THR A 500 4.67 10.01 -21.65
CA THR A 500 4.79 8.72 -22.37
C THR A 500 3.63 7.78 -22.03
N ALA A 501 3.28 7.66 -20.74
CA ALA A 501 2.17 6.80 -20.31
C ALA A 501 0.80 7.33 -20.77
N ILE A 502 0.64 8.65 -20.86
CA ILE A 502 -0.56 9.29 -21.44
C ILE A 502 -0.64 9.05 -22.94
N ALA A 503 0.44 9.26 -23.70
CA ALA A 503 0.47 9.03 -25.15
C ALA A 503 0.17 7.57 -25.50
N PHE A 504 0.73 6.62 -24.75
CA PHE A 504 0.43 5.19 -24.90
C PHE A 504 -1.04 4.88 -24.59
N ALA A 505 -1.59 5.38 -23.47
CA ALA A 505 -2.99 5.18 -23.10
C ALA A 505 -3.96 5.82 -24.12
N ARG A 506 -3.65 7.04 -24.58
CA ARG A 506 -4.42 7.85 -25.54
C ARG A 506 -4.54 7.16 -26.89
N ASN A 507 -3.48 6.51 -27.38
CA ASN A 507 -3.46 5.73 -28.63
C ASN A 507 -4.16 6.47 -29.79
N ALA A 508 -3.62 7.62 -30.22
CA ALA A 508 -4.21 8.49 -31.25
C ALA A 508 -5.69 8.91 -30.99
N GLY A 509 -6.07 9.05 -29.72
CA GLY A 509 -7.43 9.45 -29.30
C GLY A 509 -8.43 8.31 -29.16
N ALA A 510 -7.98 7.05 -29.27
CA ALA A 510 -8.82 5.87 -28.99
C ALA A 510 -9.08 5.68 -27.48
N TRP A 511 -8.12 6.02 -26.61
CA TRP A 511 -8.15 5.83 -25.16
C TRP A 511 -8.46 4.39 -24.71
N ASP A 512 -7.97 3.41 -25.47
CA ASP A 512 -8.27 1.98 -25.37
C ASP A 512 -7.12 1.13 -24.77
N ARG A 513 -6.03 1.76 -24.34
CA ARG A 513 -4.87 1.09 -23.72
C ARG A 513 -4.70 1.42 -22.23
N ALA A 514 -3.90 0.60 -21.55
CA ALA A 514 -3.46 0.80 -20.18
C ALA A 514 -2.47 1.98 -20.06
N GLY A 515 -2.08 2.34 -18.83
CA GLY A 515 -1.28 3.52 -18.51
C GLY A 515 -2.07 4.62 -17.77
N LEU A 516 -1.60 5.86 -17.87
CA LEU A 516 -2.25 7.02 -17.26
C LEU A 516 -3.32 7.55 -18.22
N THR A 517 -4.60 7.32 -17.89
CA THR A 517 -5.72 7.50 -18.81
C THR A 517 -6.82 8.39 -18.23
N SER A 518 -7.72 8.84 -19.09
CA SER A 518 -8.96 9.50 -18.69
C SER A 518 -10.14 8.89 -19.45
N SER A 519 -10.98 8.12 -18.76
CA SER A 519 -12.24 7.65 -19.35
C SER A 519 -13.25 8.79 -19.58
N ALA A 520 -13.01 9.98 -19.03
CA ALA A 520 -13.79 11.18 -19.32
C ALA A 520 -13.37 11.81 -20.66
N ALA A 521 -12.06 11.86 -20.97
CA ALA A 521 -11.54 12.25 -22.28
C ALA A 521 -11.99 11.28 -23.38
N ALA A 522 -11.94 9.97 -23.10
CA ALA A 522 -12.44 8.92 -24.01
C ALA A 522 -13.92 9.11 -24.41
N ALA A 523 -14.74 9.56 -23.46
CA ALA A 523 -16.17 9.81 -23.63
C ALA A 523 -16.52 11.24 -24.06
N ALA A 524 -15.54 12.14 -24.19
CA ALA A 524 -15.78 13.55 -24.51
C ALA A 524 -16.44 13.68 -25.89
N THR A 525 -17.55 14.43 -25.94
CA THR A 525 -18.31 14.70 -27.16
C THR A 525 -18.57 16.21 -27.26
N PRO A 526 -17.85 16.95 -28.13
CA PRO A 526 -16.77 16.52 -29.03
C PRO A 526 -15.50 16.06 -28.27
N ARG A 527 -14.57 15.39 -28.98
CA ARG A 527 -13.33 14.82 -28.42
C ARG A 527 -12.24 15.88 -28.13
N ASN A 528 -12.62 17.01 -27.56
CA ASN A 528 -11.76 18.16 -27.33
C ASN A 528 -11.00 18.15 -25.99
N LYS A 529 -11.13 17.08 -25.18
CA LYS A 529 -10.49 16.93 -23.87
C LYS A 529 -9.44 15.80 -23.87
N THR A 530 -8.42 15.97 -23.02
CA THR A 530 -7.27 15.08 -22.86
C THR A 530 -6.67 15.23 -21.45
N LEU A 531 -5.55 14.54 -21.19
CA LEU A 531 -4.66 14.83 -20.07
C LEU A 531 -3.43 15.59 -20.60
N GLY A 532 -3.16 16.78 -20.07
CA GLY A 532 -1.92 17.53 -20.30
C GLY A 532 -0.93 17.37 -19.15
N VAL A 533 0.36 17.68 -19.36
CA VAL A 533 1.43 17.54 -18.35
C VAL A 533 2.32 18.78 -18.30
N LEU A 534 2.50 19.39 -17.12
CA LEU A 534 3.46 20.48 -16.89
C LEU A 534 4.36 20.17 -15.70
N THR A 535 5.61 20.62 -15.71
CA THR A 535 6.35 20.79 -14.45
C THR A 535 5.80 21.98 -13.66
N GLY A 536 5.95 21.98 -12.34
CA GLY A 536 5.57 23.12 -11.50
C GLY A 536 6.30 24.41 -11.91
N ALA A 537 7.56 24.29 -12.36
CA ALA A 537 8.34 25.39 -12.91
C ALA A 537 7.69 26.02 -14.16
N GLU A 538 7.18 25.20 -15.09
CA GLU A 538 6.46 25.68 -16.28
C GLU A 538 5.12 26.33 -15.92
N TYR A 539 4.36 25.73 -14.99
CA TYR A 539 3.08 26.27 -14.49
C TYR A 539 3.24 27.63 -13.80
N HIS A 540 4.38 27.85 -13.12
CA HIS A 540 4.70 29.14 -12.50
C HIS A 540 5.17 30.23 -13.48
N VAL A 541 5.50 29.92 -14.75
CA VAL A 541 5.89 30.96 -15.74
C VAL A 541 4.74 31.93 -16.05
N PRO A 542 3.52 31.48 -16.42
CA PRO A 542 2.37 32.36 -16.63
C PRO A 542 1.66 32.73 -15.32
N THR A 543 1.70 31.85 -14.29
CA THR A 543 0.99 32.08 -13.03
C THR A 543 1.89 31.89 -11.79
N PRO A 544 2.79 32.85 -11.48
CA PRO A 544 3.72 32.73 -10.36
C PRO A 544 3.02 32.58 -9.00
N GLY A 545 3.28 31.46 -8.31
CA GLY A 545 2.69 31.17 -6.99
C GLY A 545 1.20 30.81 -7.01
N ALA A 546 0.66 30.35 -8.14
CA ALA A 546 -0.69 29.81 -8.21
C ALA A 546 -0.82 28.48 -7.46
N THR A 547 -2.06 28.15 -7.08
CA THR A 547 -2.42 26.83 -6.55
C THR A 547 -2.98 25.97 -7.66
N PHE A 548 -2.65 24.68 -7.65
CA PHE A 548 -3.23 23.70 -8.55
C PHE A 548 -4.34 22.96 -7.81
N ASN A 549 -5.60 23.20 -8.18
CA ASN A 549 -6.78 22.59 -7.54
C ASN A 549 -6.79 22.76 -6.00
N GLY A 550 -6.47 23.96 -5.52
CA GLY A 550 -6.38 24.30 -4.10
C GLY A 550 -5.11 23.82 -3.39
N LEU A 551 -4.25 23.05 -4.04
CA LEU A 551 -2.97 22.56 -3.51
C LEU A 551 -1.82 23.52 -3.87
N THR A 552 -0.81 23.59 -3.00
CA THR A 552 0.44 24.33 -3.28
C THR A 552 1.30 23.54 -4.26
N VAL A 553 1.89 24.24 -5.23
CA VAL A 553 2.86 23.67 -6.20
C VAL A 553 4.28 24.11 -5.84
N ALA A 554 5.24 23.21 -5.97
CA ALA A 554 6.66 23.50 -5.99
C ALA A 554 7.22 23.37 -7.42
N ASP A 555 8.31 24.07 -7.74
CA ASP A 555 8.97 23.98 -9.05
C ASP A 555 9.47 22.55 -9.39
N THR A 556 9.59 21.69 -8.37
CA THR A 556 10.01 20.28 -8.45
C THR A 556 8.84 19.29 -8.49
N ASP A 557 7.61 19.77 -8.63
CA ASP A 557 6.42 18.93 -8.87
C ASP A 557 6.18 18.71 -10.37
N VAL A 558 5.38 17.70 -10.69
CA VAL A 558 4.80 17.47 -12.02
C VAL A 558 3.28 17.41 -11.90
N LEU A 559 2.60 18.20 -12.70
CA LEU A 559 1.15 18.39 -12.72
C LEU A 559 0.56 17.69 -13.94
N VAL A 560 -0.49 16.90 -13.76
CA VAL A 560 -1.29 16.31 -14.84
C VAL A 560 -2.72 16.81 -14.72
N LYS A 561 -3.26 17.40 -15.80
CA LYS A 561 -4.58 18.04 -15.78
C LYS A 561 -5.53 17.49 -16.85
N PHE A 562 -6.76 17.17 -16.46
CA PHE A 562 -7.87 16.95 -17.38
C PHE A 562 -8.32 18.28 -18.01
N THR A 563 -7.84 18.56 -19.22
CA THR A 563 -8.12 19.83 -19.88
C THR A 563 -8.25 19.74 -21.41
N TYR A 564 -8.41 20.87 -22.09
CA TYR A 564 -8.50 20.95 -23.55
C TYR A 564 -7.16 20.62 -24.22
N TYR A 565 -7.19 20.06 -25.42
CA TYR A 565 -5.99 20.03 -26.26
C TYR A 565 -5.51 21.47 -26.49
N GLY A 566 -4.29 21.77 -26.05
CA GLY A 566 -3.70 23.10 -26.17
C GLY A 566 -4.15 24.13 -25.13
N ASP A 567 -4.69 23.72 -23.97
CA ASP A 567 -4.64 24.55 -22.75
C ASP A 567 -3.22 24.43 -22.14
N THR A 568 -2.27 25.17 -22.69
CA THR A 568 -0.82 24.98 -22.48
C THR A 568 -0.30 25.55 -21.17
N ASP A 569 -1.12 26.29 -20.43
CA ASP A 569 -0.81 26.81 -19.08
C ASP A 569 -1.83 26.43 -17.98
N PHE A 570 -2.79 25.56 -18.30
CA PHE A 570 -3.82 25.07 -17.39
C PHE A 570 -4.80 26.13 -16.85
N ASN A 571 -4.98 27.25 -17.58
CA ASN A 571 -6.00 28.26 -17.24
C ASN A 571 -7.44 27.77 -17.53
N GLY A 572 -7.62 26.70 -18.31
CA GLY A 572 -8.91 26.10 -18.63
C GLY A 572 -9.58 26.64 -19.90
N LEU A 573 -8.89 27.47 -20.68
CA LEU A 573 -9.29 27.96 -22.00
C LEU A 573 -8.26 27.50 -23.06
N VAL A 574 -8.56 27.75 -24.34
CA VAL A 574 -7.56 27.78 -25.40
C VAL A 574 -7.62 29.18 -26.00
N ASP A 575 -6.54 29.95 -25.92
CA ASP A 575 -6.49 31.33 -26.44
C ASP A 575 -5.16 31.71 -27.13
N PHE A 576 -5.00 33.00 -27.45
CA PHE A 576 -3.82 33.53 -28.14
C PHE A 576 -2.48 33.17 -27.47
N TYR A 577 -2.42 33.06 -26.14
CA TYR A 577 -1.20 32.68 -25.45
C TYR A 577 -0.79 31.25 -25.78
N ASP A 578 -1.75 30.33 -25.91
CA ASP A 578 -1.49 28.94 -26.31
C ASP A 578 -0.98 28.85 -27.75
N TYR A 579 -1.63 29.57 -28.68
CA TYR A 579 -1.13 29.68 -30.07
C TYR A 579 0.30 30.26 -30.12
N SER A 580 0.60 31.24 -29.27
CA SER A 580 1.96 31.80 -29.18
C SER A 580 3.01 30.80 -28.66
N ARG A 581 2.59 29.79 -27.86
CA ARG A 581 3.47 28.72 -27.35
C ARG A 581 3.69 27.61 -28.36
N ILE A 582 2.66 27.11 -29.04
CA ILE A 582 2.81 26.12 -30.12
C ILE A 582 3.60 26.69 -31.31
N ASP A 583 3.35 27.94 -31.71
CA ASP A 583 4.15 28.64 -32.73
C ASP A 583 5.62 28.74 -32.30
N ALA A 584 5.89 29.07 -31.03
CA ALA A 584 7.25 29.11 -30.51
C ALA A 584 7.89 27.72 -30.43
N GLY A 585 7.13 26.67 -30.12
CA GLY A 585 7.59 25.28 -30.10
C GLY A 585 7.98 24.78 -31.47
N PHE A 586 7.06 24.86 -32.44
CA PHE A 586 7.25 24.49 -33.84
C PHE A 586 8.46 25.20 -34.45
N ASN A 587 8.52 26.54 -34.38
CA ASN A 587 9.60 27.32 -34.98
C ASN A 587 10.99 27.10 -34.32
N ASN A 588 11.06 26.52 -33.13
CA ASN A 588 12.31 26.25 -32.41
C ASN A 588 12.61 24.75 -32.23
N ASN A 589 11.80 23.84 -32.79
CA ASN A 589 11.90 22.38 -32.62
C ASN A 589 11.92 21.96 -31.13
N ARG A 590 10.98 22.50 -30.34
CA ARG A 590 10.77 22.10 -28.94
C ARG A 590 9.70 21.02 -28.83
N THR A 591 9.55 20.47 -27.64
CA THR A 591 8.67 19.33 -27.31
C THR A 591 7.98 19.57 -25.96
N GLY A 592 7.06 18.71 -25.57
CA GLY A 592 6.29 18.81 -24.32
C GLY A 592 5.18 19.87 -24.34
N TRP A 593 4.16 19.64 -23.51
CA TRP A 593 2.88 20.35 -23.51
C TRP A 593 3.01 21.88 -23.47
N PHE A 594 3.90 22.43 -22.66
CA PHE A 594 4.14 23.88 -22.55
C PHE A 594 4.61 24.53 -23.86
N ASN A 595 5.19 23.75 -24.78
CA ASN A 595 5.62 24.19 -26.10
C ASN A 595 4.65 23.75 -27.22
N GLY A 596 3.47 23.20 -26.89
CA GLY A 596 2.42 22.86 -27.86
C GLY A 596 2.44 21.42 -28.42
N ASP A 597 3.20 20.50 -27.81
CA ASP A 597 3.15 19.06 -28.07
C ASP A 597 1.96 18.48 -27.26
N VAL A 598 0.75 18.72 -27.78
CA VAL A 598 -0.55 18.44 -27.13
C VAL A 598 -1.01 17.01 -27.37
N ASP A 599 -0.41 16.36 -28.36
CA ASP A 599 -0.51 14.94 -28.66
C ASP A 599 0.45 14.10 -27.77
N SER A 600 1.56 14.68 -27.30
CA SER A 600 2.60 14.03 -26.48
C SER A 600 3.39 12.93 -27.21
N ASN A 601 3.57 13.05 -28.54
CA ASN A 601 4.48 12.17 -29.30
C ASN A 601 5.95 12.59 -29.22
N GLY A 602 6.27 13.81 -28.75
CA GLY A 602 7.63 14.33 -28.67
C GLY A 602 8.08 15.16 -29.88
N ILE A 603 7.14 15.62 -30.70
CA ILE A 603 7.32 16.57 -31.81
C ILE A 603 6.13 17.52 -31.78
N VAL A 604 6.34 18.80 -32.11
CA VAL A 604 5.25 19.75 -32.40
C VAL A 604 5.05 19.80 -33.91
N ASP A 605 3.93 19.31 -34.43
CA ASP A 605 3.62 19.39 -35.87
C ASP A 605 2.13 19.66 -36.21
N PHE A 606 1.71 19.36 -37.45
CA PHE A 606 0.38 19.67 -37.95
C PHE A 606 -0.74 18.88 -37.24
N ASP A 607 -0.45 17.72 -36.65
CA ASP A 607 -1.44 16.96 -35.88
C ASP A 607 -1.78 17.70 -34.57
N ASP A 608 -0.79 18.32 -33.89
CA ASP A 608 -1.02 19.20 -32.73
C ASP A 608 -1.86 20.43 -33.10
N TYR A 609 -1.52 21.12 -34.20
CA TYR A 609 -2.32 22.23 -34.72
C TYR A 609 -3.76 21.82 -35.01
N SER A 610 -4.00 20.59 -35.49
CA SER A 610 -5.35 20.09 -35.72
C SER A 610 -6.16 19.90 -34.43
N LEU A 611 -5.50 19.50 -33.34
CA LEU A 611 -6.12 19.25 -32.03
C LEU A 611 -6.44 20.54 -31.28
N ILE A 612 -5.51 21.52 -31.25
CA ILE A 612 -5.74 22.84 -30.64
C ILE A 612 -6.80 23.66 -31.40
N ASP A 613 -6.78 23.63 -32.74
CA ASP A 613 -7.81 24.27 -33.56
C ASP A 613 -9.19 23.65 -33.29
N GLN A 614 -9.28 22.32 -33.15
CA GLN A 614 -10.53 21.64 -32.81
C GLN A 614 -11.02 22.05 -31.42
N ALA A 615 -10.13 22.10 -30.42
CA ALA A 615 -10.48 22.55 -29.08
C ALA A 615 -11.00 24.00 -29.07
N PHE A 616 -10.30 24.92 -29.74
CA PHE A 616 -10.68 26.33 -29.82
C PHE A 616 -12.02 26.53 -30.59
N ASN A 617 -12.23 25.81 -31.69
CA ASN A 617 -13.46 25.85 -32.46
C ASN A 617 -14.66 25.18 -31.75
N THR A 618 -14.42 24.21 -30.87
CA THR A 618 -15.48 23.57 -30.08
C THR A 618 -15.85 24.40 -28.85
N GLN A 619 -14.87 24.95 -28.14
CA GLN A 619 -15.06 25.91 -27.06
C GLN A 619 -15.88 27.13 -27.52
N SER A 620 -15.65 27.59 -28.75
CA SER A 620 -16.30 28.78 -29.33
C SER A 620 -17.57 28.49 -30.14
N GLY A 621 -17.98 27.21 -30.28
CA GLY A 621 -19.17 26.80 -31.03
C GLY A 621 -19.07 26.89 -32.57
N THR A 622 -17.91 27.22 -33.11
CA THR A 622 -17.66 27.41 -34.56
C THR A 622 -17.39 26.10 -35.31
N LEU A 623 -17.13 24.98 -34.62
CA LEU A 623 -16.73 23.68 -35.20
C LEU A 623 -17.47 23.30 -36.48
N ARG A 624 -18.81 23.42 -36.53
CA ARG A 624 -19.60 23.02 -37.72
C ARG A 624 -19.16 23.75 -38.99
N ARG A 625 -18.75 25.02 -38.88
CA ARG A 625 -18.30 25.83 -40.02
C ARG A 625 -16.87 25.47 -40.45
N ALA A 626 -16.00 25.17 -39.47
CA ALA A 626 -14.68 24.63 -39.73
C ALA A 626 -14.76 23.29 -40.49
N MET A 627 -15.60 22.36 -40.02
CA MET A 627 -15.86 21.08 -40.70
C MET A 627 -16.32 21.28 -42.14
N SER A 628 -17.35 22.12 -42.38
CA SER A 628 -17.87 22.34 -43.74
C SER A 628 -16.88 23.03 -44.69
N TYR A 629 -15.93 23.79 -44.14
CA TYR A 629 -14.82 24.33 -44.92
C TYR A 629 -13.83 23.21 -45.26
N LEU A 630 -13.38 22.42 -44.28
CA LEU A 630 -12.36 21.39 -44.46
C LEU A 630 -12.85 20.19 -45.30
N ASP A 631 -14.08 19.71 -45.09
CA ASP A 631 -14.66 18.57 -45.82
C ASP A 631 -14.99 18.86 -47.30
N GLY A 632 -14.92 20.13 -47.70
CA GLY A 632 -15.16 20.57 -49.07
C GLY A 632 -16.62 20.91 -49.40
N SER A 633 -17.56 20.73 -48.47
CA SER A 633 -18.99 20.98 -48.71
C SER A 633 -19.33 22.47 -48.84
N ASP A 634 -18.58 23.36 -48.16
CA ASP A 634 -18.62 24.81 -48.30
C ASP A 634 -17.23 25.44 -48.07
N ARG A 635 -16.35 25.33 -49.07
CA ARG A 635 -15.05 26.03 -49.16
C ARG A 635 -15.18 27.53 -49.51
N SER A 636 -16.33 28.18 -49.29
CA SER A 636 -16.42 29.65 -49.38
C SER A 636 -15.85 30.30 -48.13
N ASP A 637 -15.43 31.58 -48.22
CA ASP A 637 -14.98 32.36 -47.06
C ASP A 637 -16.15 32.88 -46.20
N ALA A 638 -17.40 32.64 -46.62
CA ALA A 638 -18.58 33.24 -45.99
C ALA A 638 -18.80 32.70 -44.56
N GLY A 639 -18.82 33.60 -43.57
CA GLY A 639 -18.96 33.22 -42.16
C GLY A 639 -17.68 32.68 -41.52
N MET A 640 -16.52 32.82 -42.19
CA MET A 640 -15.20 32.51 -41.62
C MET A 640 -14.60 33.71 -40.85
N ASP A 641 -15.42 34.69 -40.48
CA ASP A 641 -15.02 36.00 -39.94
C ASP A 641 -14.49 35.97 -38.49
N THR A 642 -14.55 34.82 -37.81
CA THR A 642 -14.11 34.70 -36.40
C THR A 642 -12.66 34.20 -36.32
N PRO A 643 -11.87 34.59 -35.29
CA PRO A 643 -10.47 34.17 -35.17
C PRO A 643 -10.25 32.65 -35.25
N GLN A 644 -11.15 31.87 -34.65
CA GLN A 644 -11.15 30.41 -34.67
C GLN A 644 -11.21 29.82 -36.09
N LEU A 645 -11.93 30.48 -37.00
CA LEU A 645 -12.11 30.04 -38.37
C LEU A 645 -11.03 30.61 -39.29
N GLN A 646 -10.50 31.79 -38.97
CA GLN A 646 -9.32 32.36 -39.64
C GLN A 646 -8.06 31.52 -39.42
N LEU A 647 -7.86 30.98 -38.21
CA LEU A 647 -6.79 30.01 -37.95
C LEU A 647 -6.96 28.72 -38.76
N VAL A 648 -8.18 28.17 -38.87
CA VAL A 648 -8.47 27.01 -39.73
C VAL A 648 -8.13 27.29 -41.20
N MET A 649 -8.41 28.50 -41.71
CA MET A 649 -8.00 28.90 -43.06
C MET A 649 -6.47 29.04 -43.20
N GLN A 650 -5.80 29.60 -42.18
CA GLN A 650 -4.35 29.78 -42.15
C GLN A 650 -3.61 28.42 -42.12
N HIS A 651 -3.99 27.53 -41.20
CA HIS A 651 -3.37 26.22 -41.04
C HIS A 651 -3.67 25.29 -42.22
N LEU A 652 -4.87 25.36 -42.83
CA LEU A 652 -5.12 24.70 -44.12
C LEU A 652 -4.22 25.26 -45.24
N GLY A 653 -3.98 26.57 -45.27
CA GLY A 653 -3.07 27.20 -46.25
C GLY A 653 -1.59 26.85 -46.02
N GLN A 654 -1.21 26.54 -44.78
CA GLN A 654 0.17 26.26 -44.36
C GLN A 654 0.53 24.77 -44.46
N PHE A 655 -0.37 23.88 -44.04
CA PHE A 655 -0.15 22.43 -43.95
C PHE A 655 -0.94 21.61 -44.97
N GLY A 656 -1.93 22.21 -45.64
CA GLY A 656 -2.73 21.55 -46.68
C GLY A 656 -3.67 20.46 -46.14
N GLU A 657 -4.05 19.53 -47.02
CA GLU A 657 -5.07 18.53 -46.74
C GLU A 657 -4.64 17.47 -45.68
N GLN A 658 -3.38 17.45 -45.23
CA GLN A 658 -2.96 16.61 -44.10
C GLN A 658 -3.55 17.13 -42.78
N TYR A 659 -3.46 18.44 -42.54
CA TYR A 659 -4.13 19.11 -41.42
C TYR A 659 -5.66 18.96 -41.50
N ALA A 660 -6.24 19.05 -42.71
CA ALA A 660 -7.68 18.82 -42.90
C ALA A 660 -8.08 17.39 -42.49
N ALA A 661 -7.26 16.39 -42.85
CA ALA A 661 -7.49 15.00 -42.47
C ALA A 661 -7.39 14.78 -40.95
N GLY A 662 -6.37 15.34 -40.27
CA GLY A 662 -6.22 15.26 -38.81
C GLY A 662 -7.37 15.92 -38.05
N PHE A 663 -7.77 17.13 -38.47
CA PHE A 663 -8.90 17.86 -37.88
C PHE A 663 -10.22 17.10 -38.07
N LEU A 664 -10.47 16.53 -39.26
CA LEU A 664 -11.70 15.77 -39.51
C LEU A 664 -11.70 14.40 -38.80
N ALA A 665 -10.56 13.70 -38.76
CA ALA A 665 -10.45 12.39 -38.10
C ALA A 665 -10.57 12.46 -36.57
N SER A 666 -10.18 13.59 -35.96
CA SER A 666 -10.34 13.83 -34.53
C SER A 666 -11.78 14.21 -34.12
N VAL A 667 -12.65 14.57 -35.07
CA VAL A 667 -14.08 14.87 -34.81
C VAL A 667 -14.92 13.59 -34.91
N PRO A 668 -15.75 13.25 -33.91
CA PRO A 668 -16.69 12.14 -34.04
C PRO A 668 -17.71 12.36 -35.17
N GLU A 669 -17.75 11.41 -36.11
CA GLU A 669 -18.81 11.27 -37.12
C GLU A 669 -20.21 11.42 -36.47
N PRO A 670 -21.07 12.34 -36.96
CA PRO A 670 -22.37 12.57 -36.36
C PRO A 670 -23.29 11.36 -36.59
N THR A 671 -23.38 10.48 -35.59
CA THR A 671 -24.28 9.32 -35.58
C THR A 671 -25.68 9.72 -36.08
N SER A 672 -26.17 9.03 -37.12
CA SER A 672 -27.14 9.55 -38.07
C SER A 672 -28.58 9.64 -37.55
N ALA A 673 -28.81 10.50 -36.54
CA ALA A 673 -30.06 10.61 -35.79
C ALA A 673 -31.05 11.67 -36.33
N LEU A 674 -30.66 12.50 -37.31
CA LEU A 674 -31.43 13.68 -37.74
C LEU A 674 -32.14 13.58 -39.11
N VAL A 675 -31.98 12.48 -39.86
CA VAL A 675 -32.47 12.40 -41.26
C VAL A 675 -33.94 11.97 -41.38
N PHE A 676 -34.52 11.25 -40.41
CA PHE A 676 -35.87 10.68 -40.53
C PHE A 676 -37.04 11.58 -40.08
N GLY A 677 -36.79 12.84 -39.72
CA GLY A 677 -37.85 13.79 -39.34
C GLY A 677 -38.62 14.44 -40.52
N GLY A 678 -38.11 14.34 -41.76
CA GLY A 678 -38.49 15.28 -42.83
C GLY A 678 -39.64 14.88 -43.78
N ILE A 679 -39.97 13.60 -43.94
CA ILE A 679 -40.74 13.10 -45.10
C ILE A 679 -42.12 12.50 -44.72
N ALA A 680 -42.73 13.00 -43.64
CA ALA A 680 -44.08 12.60 -43.21
C ALA A 680 -45.16 13.69 -43.44
N ALA A 681 -44.76 14.96 -43.64
CA ALA A 681 -45.66 16.12 -43.52
C ALA A 681 -46.24 16.68 -44.84
N MET A 682 -45.98 16.05 -46.00
CA MET A 682 -46.29 16.67 -47.31
C MET A 682 -47.44 16.05 -48.12
N PHE A 683 -48.27 15.16 -47.54
CA PHE A 683 -49.43 14.56 -48.23
C PHE A 683 -50.81 14.71 -47.53
N ALA A 684 -50.89 15.37 -46.38
CA ALA A 684 -52.15 15.61 -45.66
C ALA A 684 -52.88 16.90 -46.10
N GLY A 685 -53.00 17.13 -47.41
CA GLY A 685 -53.17 18.48 -47.97
C GLY A 685 -54.36 18.79 -48.88
N ARG A 686 -55.34 17.90 -49.12
CA ARG A 686 -56.57 18.22 -49.91
C ARG A 686 -57.67 17.14 -49.86
N ARG A 687 -58.80 17.42 -49.20
CA ARG A 687 -60.16 17.07 -49.70
C ARG A 687 -61.24 17.92 -49.01
N ARG A 688 -62.23 18.33 -49.82
CA ARG A 688 -63.18 19.44 -49.58
C ARG A 688 -64.23 19.14 -48.51
N ARG A 689 -64.74 20.18 -47.84
CA ARG A 689 -66.11 20.21 -47.28
C ARG A 689 -67.14 20.02 -48.40
N ALA A 690 -68.23 19.31 -48.13
CA ALA A 690 -69.47 19.42 -48.89
C ALA A 690 -70.67 18.94 -48.05
N ARG A 691 -71.57 19.89 -47.73
CA ARG A 691 -72.81 19.73 -46.93
C ARG A 691 -72.55 19.38 -45.46
#